data_AF-A0A919E0F1-F1
#
_entry.id   AF-A0A919E0F1-F1
#
_cell.length_a   1.000
_cell.length_b   1.000
_cell.length_c   1.000
_cell.angle_alpha   90.00
_cell.angle_beta   90.00
_cell.angle_gamma   90.00
#
_symmetry.space_group_name_H-M   'P 1'
#
loop_
_entity.id
_entity.type
_entity.pdbx_description
1 polymer ?
#
loop_
_entity_poly.entity_id
_entity_poly.type
_entity_poly.pdbx_seq_one_letter_code
_entity_poly.pdbx_strand_id
1 'polypeptide(L)'
;MTLPAELDLASVARGAAGRMSRRLTAPFAAGGDVLHLTLVPAAGVPDAADVGGYDFTDHVARFGALPTPSYVVRTLRDLDSDTRVRVRVADPALAGGADAAEVILPAGALAGESVPLPLPAGATDAARLTRLTVARRAGAGFVPAPGAVADQWAVTALLGHTARLLWVLGAERDVLRRQIARTATQRQLATASGVSLDLLGADLAVPRFPPLAHSVDDDTVALYHLDDVPGAPVAVEDSTGRFPGRTAHHGTLSGSVTLGALGRYGTAAAFTGSGAVTVTSATAFDVPADAALTAECFVRPDADGPDARILARRAATGAGWSIELGAFGRGLPRTVRATVCDGIRELVLYGGRQLRTDRFTHIALVLDRAEGSVALLLDGAPADVRPASELGALTAAQPLVIGPGPGTPLRATVDEVRVSRVARRGFAPVLGEDDDHYRRRLSIFRTWTLPTPAALTAVLNGLVGKIGGVADPLVVDDTDSPADRGHLIVRVVPAALPPGESMDATGRRGVVSEDDLYGDADDLAIDPALLLRHDAADVDYGPVTSGDPRLMQPPLARMLDRLRTMTGAAGRLHVVAAWTPDAADARAAGRAVVLRHGAIAVPELAALAHRAGFGLVRTLPDATGVYASCAPGTPVVIGLPGAAGQDITVEAGSTVTLAASPVPPAAADLRWSVAAGGVGVAPAAAGRATVTAVTPGPAVITLDVVSGGFAATASAAVRVLPATLATGASISADGTLGAGRDAAGAPAERFDPAFLVTFTHPSVTAATADAGRMQPGTAGRLRALVSGLTGTLTLSSGFVPVPAGGTPTLASQGRALTMRHSALSAGRLAALAHAAGFSWVTVDGSDVKVLHRAEDLVVVSGSGEVEEGADITLQAAPAPSAVSAATRLIWSTGPLDPTAGRAEVAGAAPNTSRLTGRRAGRVWVQAAYREAGANGPYALRVRLAGTVPAGAKITRDQYELIMNVVHALHPLGVEVLTRDIRPAVVELAGRPSLDPVYTYPKFRLHRSTARLDPEQLRKGLDT
;
A
#
# COMPACT_ATOMS: atom_id res chain seq x y z
N MET A 1 14.00 27.76 -25.66
CA MET A 1 15.19 28.11 -26.45
C MET A 1 16.40 28.03 -25.54
N THR A 2 17.04 26.87 -25.48
CA THR A 2 18.32 26.66 -24.80
C THR A 2 19.39 26.60 -25.89
N LEU A 3 20.25 27.61 -25.95
CA LEU A 3 21.46 27.53 -26.77
C LEU A 3 22.37 26.43 -26.17
N PRO A 4 23.17 25.72 -26.98
CA PRO A 4 24.13 24.72 -26.49
C PRO A 4 25.04 25.30 -25.40
N ALA A 5 25.30 24.55 -24.33
CA ALA A 5 26.04 25.00 -23.15
C ALA A 5 27.45 25.57 -23.48
N GLU A 6 28.10 25.03 -24.51
CA GLU A 6 29.42 25.49 -24.99
C GLU A 6 29.35 26.88 -25.66
N LEU A 7 28.25 27.22 -26.32
CA LEU A 7 28.04 28.56 -26.90
C LEU A 7 27.73 29.62 -25.83
N ASP A 8 27.21 29.23 -24.66
CA ASP A 8 26.98 30.15 -23.53
C ASP A 8 28.30 30.53 -22.84
N LEU A 9 29.19 29.58 -22.56
CA LEU A 9 30.47 29.84 -21.88
C LEU A 9 31.37 30.82 -22.64
N ALA A 10 31.54 30.65 -23.95
CA ALA A 10 32.33 31.58 -24.77
C ALA A 10 31.68 32.98 -24.90
N SER A 11 30.35 33.06 -24.79
CA SER A 11 29.63 34.33 -24.75
C SER A 11 29.81 35.04 -23.41
N VAL A 12 29.75 34.29 -22.31
CA VAL A 12 29.94 34.75 -20.93
C VAL A 12 31.39 35.20 -20.71
N ALA A 13 32.37 34.45 -21.20
CA ALA A 13 33.80 34.79 -21.10
C ALA A 13 34.14 36.11 -21.81
N ARG A 14 33.49 36.41 -22.95
CA ARG A 14 33.68 37.69 -23.65
C ARG A 14 32.99 38.87 -22.96
N GLY A 15 31.81 38.64 -22.39
CA GLY A 15 31.04 39.66 -21.67
C GLY A 15 30.58 40.83 -22.53
N ALA A 16 29.86 41.76 -21.91
CA ALA A 16 29.21 42.83 -22.64
C ALA A 16 30.19 43.77 -23.37
N ALA A 17 31.30 44.17 -22.75
CA ALA A 17 32.27 45.07 -23.38
C ALA A 17 32.82 44.51 -24.70
N GLY A 18 33.25 43.24 -24.73
CA GLY A 18 33.77 42.60 -25.94
C GLY A 18 32.72 42.29 -27.01
N ARG A 19 31.44 42.16 -26.62
CA ARG A 19 30.32 42.04 -27.58
C ARG A 19 29.93 43.39 -28.18
N MET A 20 30.00 44.47 -27.40
CA MET A 20 29.60 45.80 -27.81
C MET A 20 30.70 46.53 -28.59
N SER A 21 31.97 46.35 -28.22
CA SER A 21 33.12 46.98 -28.89
C SER A 21 33.20 46.64 -30.38
N ARG A 22 32.83 45.42 -30.77
CA ARG A 22 32.81 44.95 -32.17
C ARG A 22 31.83 45.71 -33.07
N ARG A 23 30.92 46.50 -32.50
CA ARG A 23 29.97 47.34 -33.25
C ARG A 23 30.43 48.78 -33.43
N LEU A 24 31.56 49.16 -32.82
CA LEU A 24 32.13 50.48 -32.95
C LEU A 24 32.96 50.57 -34.24
N THR A 25 32.76 51.63 -35.00
CA THR A 25 33.56 51.99 -36.18
C THR A 25 34.53 53.12 -35.84
N ALA A 26 35.45 53.44 -36.75
CA ALA A 26 36.28 54.63 -36.63
C ALA A 26 35.39 55.90 -36.53
N PRO A 27 35.74 56.89 -35.69
CA PRO A 27 36.96 56.98 -34.87
C PRO A 27 36.88 56.29 -33.49
N PHE A 28 35.71 55.77 -33.09
CA PHE A 28 35.48 55.27 -31.72
C PHE A 28 36.02 53.86 -31.45
N ALA A 29 36.34 53.11 -32.50
CA ALA A 29 36.86 51.74 -32.40
C ALA A 29 38.15 51.64 -31.54
N ALA A 30 39.06 52.62 -31.65
CA ALA A 30 40.30 52.64 -30.87
C ALA A 30 40.02 52.73 -29.36
N GLY A 31 39.15 53.65 -28.93
CA GLY A 31 38.79 53.80 -27.53
C GLY A 31 37.96 52.65 -26.95
N GLY A 32 37.32 51.86 -27.83
CA GLY A 32 36.44 50.74 -27.47
C GLY A 32 37.09 49.37 -27.49
N ASP A 33 38.37 49.27 -27.88
CA ASP A 33 39.05 48.00 -28.07
C ASP A 33 39.23 47.22 -26.76
N VAL A 34 39.18 45.89 -26.86
CA VAL A 34 39.36 44.98 -25.71
C VAL A 34 40.20 43.78 -26.09
N LEU A 35 40.97 43.28 -25.13
CA LEU A 35 41.76 42.07 -25.26
C LEU A 35 41.34 41.05 -24.21
N HIS A 36 40.83 39.89 -24.64
CA HIS A 36 40.54 38.77 -23.73
C HIS A 36 41.83 37.99 -23.48
N LEU A 37 42.24 37.89 -22.22
CA LEU A 37 43.48 37.24 -21.85
C LEU A 37 43.25 35.72 -21.75
N THR A 38 44.21 34.95 -22.24
CA THR A 38 44.19 33.49 -22.13
C THR A 38 44.67 33.08 -20.75
N LEU A 39 43.89 32.30 -20.03
CA LEU A 39 44.30 31.68 -18.77
C LEU A 39 44.67 30.22 -19.01
N VAL A 40 45.81 29.79 -18.50
CA VAL A 40 46.30 28.40 -18.59
C VAL A 40 46.45 27.86 -17.17
N PRO A 41 45.97 26.64 -16.85
CA PRO A 41 46.17 26.06 -15.53
C PRO A 41 47.66 26.07 -15.12
N ALA A 42 47.95 26.56 -13.92
CA ALA A 42 49.33 26.58 -13.42
C ALA A 42 49.75 25.15 -13.02
N ALA A 43 50.89 24.68 -13.51
CA ALA A 43 51.36 23.32 -13.26
C ALA A 43 51.59 23.07 -11.76
N GLY A 44 50.91 22.06 -11.20
CA GLY A 44 51.04 21.67 -9.79
C GLY A 44 50.38 22.61 -8.78
N VAL A 45 49.67 23.65 -9.23
CA VAL A 45 49.03 24.66 -8.37
C VAL A 45 47.56 24.79 -8.77
N PRO A 46 46.67 23.91 -8.24
CA PRO A 46 45.28 23.82 -8.70
C PRO A 46 44.46 25.08 -8.43
N ASP A 47 44.90 25.95 -7.53
CA ASP A 47 44.28 27.24 -7.16
C ASP A 47 44.85 28.44 -7.96
N ALA A 48 45.63 28.18 -9.01
CA ALA A 48 46.23 29.22 -9.84
C ALA A 48 46.09 28.97 -11.35
N ALA A 49 46.11 30.07 -12.10
CA ALA A 49 46.22 30.06 -13.56
C ALA A 49 47.26 31.09 -14.02
N ASP A 50 48.14 30.69 -14.92
CA ASP A 50 49.07 31.61 -15.58
C ASP A 50 48.34 32.37 -16.68
N VAL A 51 48.61 33.67 -16.77
CA VAL A 51 48.11 34.49 -17.87
C VAL A 51 49.06 34.28 -19.04
N GLY A 52 48.55 33.77 -20.16
CA GLY A 52 49.32 33.61 -21.38
C GLY A 52 49.95 34.94 -21.80
N GLY A 53 51.20 34.89 -22.28
CA GLY A 53 51.92 36.10 -22.69
C GLY A 53 51.11 36.92 -23.69
N TYR A 54 50.99 38.22 -23.43
CA TYR A 54 50.25 39.14 -24.28
C TYR A 54 50.94 40.49 -24.37
N ASP A 55 50.73 41.17 -25.49
CA ASP A 55 51.15 42.54 -25.72
C ASP A 55 49.99 43.37 -26.29
N PHE A 56 50.28 44.60 -26.69
CA PHE A 56 49.32 45.48 -27.35
C PHE A 56 49.72 45.83 -28.79
N THR A 57 50.57 45.01 -29.41
CA THR A 57 51.10 45.27 -30.76
C THR A 57 49.97 45.33 -31.78
N ASP A 58 48.95 44.47 -31.65
CA ASP A 58 47.78 44.46 -32.51
C ASP A 58 46.92 45.74 -32.38
N HIS A 59 46.78 46.27 -31.16
CA HIS A 59 46.10 47.56 -30.93
C HIS A 59 46.86 48.71 -31.59
N VAL A 60 48.18 48.77 -31.37
CA VAL A 60 49.05 49.80 -31.96
C VAL A 60 49.06 49.71 -33.48
N ALA A 61 49.11 48.49 -34.04
CA ALA A 61 49.08 48.27 -35.48
C ALA A 61 47.76 48.73 -36.12
N ARG A 62 46.63 48.55 -35.42
CA ARG A 62 45.30 48.94 -35.93
C ARG A 62 45.00 50.43 -35.79
N PHE A 63 45.46 51.06 -34.72
CA PHE A 63 45.00 52.39 -34.33
C PHE A 63 46.11 53.45 -34.24
N GLY A 64 47.38 53.06 -34.35
CA GLY A 64 48.53 53.98 -34.31
C GLY A 64 48.73 54.67 -32.95
N ALA A 65 48.12 54.17 -31.87
CA ALA A 65 48.17 54.74 -30.53
C ALA A 65 48.45 53.66 -29.48
N LEU A 66 49.10 54.05 -28.38
CA LEU A 66 49.27 53.19 -27.21
C LEU A 66 47.96 53.12 -26.41
N PRO A 67 47.56 51.94 -25.90
CA PRO A 67 46.36 51.81 -25.09
C PRO A 67 46.58 52.27 -23.64
N THR A 68 45.47 52.55 -22.94
CA THR A 68 45.45 52.85 -21.50
C THR A 68 44.71 51.72 -20.78
N PRO A 69 45.37 50.58 -20.52
CA PRO A 69 44.70 49.36 -20.11
C PRO A 69 44.05 49.47 -18.72
N SER A 70 42.86 48.93 -18.58
CA SER A 70 42.26 48.59 -17.30
C SER A 70 41.77 47.16 -17.34
N TYR A 71 41.87 46.44 -16.23
CA TYR A 71 41.57 45.01 -16.22
C TYR A 71 40.28 44.73 -15.47
N VAL A 72 39.49 43.79 -15.99
CA VAL A 72 38.31 43.28 -15.30
C VAL A 72 38.42 41.77 -15.17
N VAL A 73 38.06 41.27 -14.00
CA VAL A 73 38.02 39.84 -13.67
C VAL A 73 36.56 39.42 -13.61
N ARG A 74 36.23 38.29 -14.23
CA ARG A 74 34.87 37.75 -14.32
C ARG A 74 34.83 36.32 -13.82
N THR A 75 33.81 35.99 -13.02
CA THR A 75 33.51 34.60 -12.67
C THR A 75 32.67 33.93 -13.78
N LEU A 76 32.97 32.68 -14.11
CA LEU A 76 32.21 31.85 -15.06
C LEU A 76 31.23 30.89 -14.37
N ARG A 77 31.20 30.90 -13.03
CA ARG A 77 30.31 30.09 -12.19
C ARG A 77 29.70 30.93 -11.08
N ASP A 78 28.54 30.51 -10.59
CA ASP A 78 27.95 31.10 -9.39
C ASP A 78 28.86 30.79 -8.20
N LEU A 79 29.11 31.80 -7.36
CA LEU A 79 29.96 31.68 -6.18
C LEU A 79 29.09 31.41 -4.95
N ASP A 80 29.42 30.36 -4.22
CA ASP A 80 28.75 29.93 -2.98
C ASP A 80 29.38 30.52 -1.72
N SER A 81 30.54 31.13 -1.86
CA SER A 81 31.40 31.63 -0.79
C SER A 81 32.14 32.88 -1.26
N ASP A 82 32.49 33.77 -0.32
CA ASP A 82 33.33 34.92 -0.65
C ASP A 82 34.64 34.41 -1.26
N THR A 83 34.98 34.93 -2.43
CA THR A 83 36.13 34.45 -3.19
C THR A 83 37.10 35.59 -3.43
N ARG A 84 38.32 35.44 -2.90
CA ARG A 84 39.44 36.35 -3.12
C ARG A 84 40.16 35.94 -4.39
N VAL A 85 40.30 36.87 -5.31
CA VAL A 85 41.13 36.72 -6.50
C VAL A 85 42.32 37.66 -6.38
N ARG A 86 43.51 37.07 -6.30
CA ARG A 86 44.78 37.80 -6.26
C ARG A 86 45.50 37.63 -7.59
N VAL A 87 45.91 38.73 -8.19
CA VAL A 87 46.48 38.79 -9.53
C VAL A 87 47.87 39.41 -9.48
N ARG A 88 48.87 38.71 -10.00
CA ARG A 88 50.23 39.23 -10.13
C ARG A 88 50.34 40.17 -11.33
N VAL A 89 50.77 41.40 -11.07
CA VAL A 89 50.94 42.48 -12.03
C VAL A 89 52.44 42.75 -12.20
N ALA A 90 52.97 42.58 -13.41
CA ALA A 90 54.32 42.94 -13.78
C ALA A 90 54.33 44.35 -14.40
N ASP A 91 55.15 45.25 -13.87
CA ASP A 91 55.32 46.61 -14.39
C ASP A 91 56.72 47.11 -13.99
N PRO A 92 57.56 47.60 -14.93
CA PRO A 92 58.87 48.16 -14.62
C PRO A 92 58.86 49.31 -13.60
N ALA A 93 57.75 50.03 -13.46
CA ALA A 93 57.60 51.13 -12.51
C ALA A 93 57.35 50.68 -11.06
N LEU A 94 56.99 49.41 -10.84
CA LEU A 94 56.75 48.86 -9.51
C LEU A 94 58.07 48.45 -8.84
N ALA A 95 58.14 48.57 -7.51
CA ALA A 95 59.29 48.13 -6.74
C ALA A 95 59.52 46.62 -6.93
N GLY A 96 60.68 46.24 -7.48
CA GLY A 96 60.99 44.84 -7.83
C GLY A 96 60.35 44.35 -9.13
N GLY A 97 59.75 45.24 -9.94
CA GLY A 97 59.22 44.94 -11.28
C GLY A 97 57.88 44.22 -11.31
N ALA A 98 57.29 43.88 -10.15
CA ALA A 98 55.96 43.29 -10.05
C ALA A 98 55.36 43.44 -8.63
N ASP A 99 54.04 43.50 -8.54
CA ASP A 99 53.27 43.47 -7.29
C ASP A 99 51.92 42.73 -7.49
N ALA A 100 51.09 42.60 -6.45
CA ALA A 100 49.80 41.94 -6.52
C ALA A 100 48.61 42.91 -6.40
N ALA A 101 47.63 42.76 -7.29
CA ALA A 101 46.30 43.34 -7.17
C ALA A 101 45.34 42.32 -6.56
N GLU A 102 44.36 42.77 -5.79
CA GLU A 102 43.38 41.89 -5.14
C GLU A 102 41.95 42.42 -5.31
N VAL A 103 41.00 41.49 -5.48
CA VAL A 103 39.58 41.75 -5.43
C VAL A 103 38.85 40.62 -4.72
N ILE A 104 37.77 40.95 -4.00
CA ILE A 104 36.90 39.98 -3.33
C ILE A 104 35.53 40.03 -3.99
N LEU A 105 35.06 38.88 -4.46
CA LEU A 105 33.69 38.70 -4.92
C LEU A 105 32.87 38.07 -3.78
N PRO A 106 31.72 38.63 -3.41
CA PRO A 106 30.91 38.09 -2.32
C PRO A 106 30.25 36.76 -2.71
N ALA A 107 29.91 35.95 -1.70
CA ALA A 107 29.02 34.82 -1.87
C ALA A 107 27.69 35.27 -2.51
N GLY A 108 27.21 34.50 -3.49
CA GLY A 108 26.03 34.84 -4.29
C GLY A 108 26.31 35.59 -5.59
N ALA A 109 27.57 35.95 -5.87
CA ALA A 109 27.96 36.49 -7.17
C ALA A 109 27.67 35.48 -8.29
N LEU A 110 27.01 35.95 -9.36
CA LEU A 110 26.52 35.06 -10.42
C LEU A 110 27.54 34.89 -11.55
N ALA A 111 27.49 33.74 -12.24
CA ALA A 111 28.26 33.48 -13.44
C ALA A 111 28.09 34.59 -14.48
N GLY A 112 29.15 35.31 -14.81
CA GLY A 112 29.16 36.44 -15.73
C GLY A 112 29.43 37.79 -15.05
N GLU A 113 29.26 37.86 -13.73
CA GLU A 113 29.57 39.04 -12.95
C GLU A 113 31.07 39.35 -13.02
N SER A 114 31.38 40.62 -13.23
CA SER A 114 32.75 41.08 -13.41
C SER A 114 33.03 42.32 -12.60
N VAL A 115 34.23 42.37 -12.02
CA VAL A 115 34.70 43.43 -11.15
C VAL A 115 35.97 44.07 -11.72
N PRO A 116 36.19 45.37 -11.51
CA PRO A 116 37.44 46.01 -11.92
C PRO A 116 38.57 45.51 -11.02
N LEU A 117 39.73 45.25 -11.61
CA LEU A 117 40.94 44.89 -10.88
C LEU A 117 41.72 46.17 -10.56
N PRO A 118 41.76 46.63 -9.30
CA PRO A 118 42.53 47.82 -8.94
C PRO A 118 44.02 47.50 -9.04
N LEU A 119 44.72 48.15 -9.97
CA LEU A 119 46.16 47.97 -10.13
C LEU A 119 46.92 48.54 -8.92
N PRO A 120 48.10 47.98 -8.58
CA PRO A 120 48.92 48.48 -7.47
C PRO A 120 49.27 49.96 -7.65
N ALA A 121 49.39 50.69 -6.54
CA ALA A 121 49.77 52.10 -6.58
C ALA A 121 51.16 52.28 -7.22
N GLY A 122 51.25 53.14 -8.24
CA GLY A 122 52.48 53.33 -9.03
C GLY A 122 52.57 52.50 -10.31
N ALA A 123 51.60 51.62 -10.58
CA ALA A 123 51.47 50.97 -11.89
C ALA A 123 51.17 51.99 -13.00
N THR A 124 51.67 51.71 -14.20
CA THR A 124 51.55 52.52 -15.42
C THR A 124 50.79 51.77 -16.51
N ASP A 125 50.65 52.35 -17.71
CA ASP A 125 50.10 51.67 -18.88
C ASP A 125 50.96 50.47 -19.36
N ALA A 126 52.18 50.32 -18.82
CA ALA A 126 53.04 49.17 -19.06
C ALA A 126 52.65 47.91 -18.27
N ALA A 127 51.73 48.00 -17.30
CA ALA A 127 51.32 46.89 -16.45
C ALA A 127 50.79 45.67 -17.25
N ARG A 128 51.27 44.47 -16.92
CA ARG A 128 50.84 43.18 -17.49
C ARG A 128 50.46 42.18 -16.40
N LEU A 129 49.35 41.48 -16.58
CA LEU A 129 48.93 40.41 -15.67
C LEU A 129 49.70 39.14 -16.03
N THR A 130 50.23 38.44 -15.03
CA THR A 130 51.08 37.25 -15.25
C THR A 130 50.52 36.00 -14.60
N ARG A 131 49.80 36.13 -13.47
CA ARG A 131 49.21 34.99 -12.76
C ARG A 131 47.96 35.39 -11.99
N LEU A 132 46.96 34.53 -12.00
CA LEU A 132 45.78 34.58 -11.16
C LEU A 132 45.90 33.50 -10.06
N THR A 133 45.55 33.84 -8.83
CA THR A 133 45.44 32.92 -7.69
C THR A 133 44.09 33.13 -7.03
N VAL A 134 43.38 32.04 -6.74
CA VAL A 134 42.02 32.09 -6.23
C VAL A 134 41.97 31.40 -4.89
N ALA A 135 41.44 32.11 -3.90
CA ALA A 135 41.22 31.57 -2.58
C ALA A 135 39.76 31.79 -2.18
N ARG A 136 39.12 30.78 -1.62
CA ARG A 136 37.75 30.87 -1.08
C ARG A 136 37.80 31.11 0.40
N ARG A 137 36.80 31.81 0.91
CA ARG A 137 36.68 32.07 2.34
C ARG A 137 36.49 30.74 3.07
N ALA A 138 37.40 30.50 4.01
CA ALA A 138 37.31 29.42 4.99
C ALA A 138 37.89 29.97 6.28
N GLY A 139 37.05 30.14 7.29
CA GLY A 139 37.46 30.80 8.52
C GLY A 139 37.44 32.31 8.47
N ALA A 140 38.34 32.88 9.29
CA ALA A 140 38.75 34.28 9.23
C ALA A 140 39.54 34.63 7.96
N GLY A 141 39.97 33.61 7.22
CA GLY A 141 40.92 33.75 6.12
C GLY A 141 40.37 33.25 4.80
N PHE A 142 41.26 33.22 3.82
CA PHE A 142 41.00 32.65 2.51
C PHE A 142 41.99 31.51 2.31
N VAL A 143 41.48 30.35 1.91
CA VAL A 143 42.28 29.16 1.59
C VAL A 143 42.29 28.94 0.09
N PRO A 144 43.39 28.39 -0.47
CA PRO A 144 43.47 27.98 -1.87
C PRO A 144 42.19 27.26 -2.33
N ALA A 145 41.56 27.76 -3.40
CA ALA A 145 40.34 27.18 -3.93
C ALA A 145 40.70 26.04 -4.91
N PRO A 146 40.44 24.76 -4.56
CA PRO A 146 40.74 23.67 -5.48
C PRO A 146 39.82 23.73 -6.70
N GLY A 147 40.41 23.71 -7.90
CA GLY A 147 39.69 23.57 -9.16
C GLY A 147 40.32 24.39 -10.28
N ALA A 148 40.18 23.96 -11.53
CA ALA A 148 40.82 24.61 -12.66
C ALA A 148 40.42 26.10 -12.79
N VAL A 149 41.25 26.99 -12.22
CA VAL A 149 41.01 28.45 -12.21
C VAL A 149 40.79 29.00 -13.62
N ALA A 150 41.51 28.45 -14.59
CA ALA A 150 41.37 28.79 -16.01
C ALA A 150 39.96 28.51 -16.58
N ASP A 151 39.23 27.53 -16.03
CA ASP A 151 37.86 27.17 -16.47
C ASP A 151 36.77 27.92 -15.68
N GLN A 152 37.15 28.59 -14.60
CA GLN A 152 36.23 29.27 -13.68
C GLN A 152 36.28 30.79 -13.80
N TRP A 153 37.33 31.34 -14.40
CA TRP A 153 37.57 32.78 -14.46
C TRP A 153 37.89 33.24 -15.88
N ALA A 154 37.54 34.49 -16.18
CA ALA A 154 37.95 35.16 -17.40
C ALA A 154 38.51 36.54 -17.06
N VAL A 155 39.56 36.96 -17.77
CA VAL A 155 40.17 38.28 -17.61
C VAL A 155 40.13 39.03 -18.93
N THR A 156 39.71 40.29 -18.88
CA THR A 156 39.65 41.15 -20.07
C THR A 156 40.38 42.45 -19.78
N ALA A 157 41.31 42.83 -20.67
CA ALA A 157 41.89 44.15 -20.72
C ALA A 157 41.01 45.08 -21.55
N LEU A 158 40.61 46.21 -20.97
CA LEU A 158 39.87 47.29 -21.57
C LEU A 158 40.88 48.36 -22.00
N LEU A 159 41.07 48.56 -23.30
CA LEU A 159 42.25 49.29 -23.82
C LEU A 159 42.04 50.80 -23.94
N GLY A 160 40.83 51.30 -23.70
CA GLY A 160 40.52 52.73 -23.73
C GLY A 160 39.29 53.12 -22.92
N HIS A 161 39.02 54.42 -22.84
CA HIS A 161 37.93 55.00 -22.04
C HIS A 161 36.54 54.55 -22.50
N THR A 162 36.31 54.39 -23.81
CA THR A 162 35.03 53.89 -24.33
C THR A 162 34.81 52.42 -23.94
N ALA A 163 35.86 51.59 -23.90
CA ALA A 163 35.78 50.20 -23.43
C ALA A 163 35.39 50.12 -21.95
N ARG A 164 35.91 51.03 -21.11
CA ARG A 164 35.51 51.15 -19.68
C ARG A 164 34.03 51.54 -19.56
N LEU A 165 33.57 52.53 -20.34
CA LEU A 165 32.17 52.95 -20.33
C LEU A 165 31.23 51.84 -20.82
N LEU A 166 31.60 51.12 -21.89
CA LEU A 166 30.88 49.95 -22.37
C LEU A 166 30.86 48.82 -21.34
N TRP A 167 31.93 48.63 -20.58
CA TRP A 167 31.94 47.67 -19.49
C TRP A 167 30.97 48.08 -18.37
N VAL A 168 31.00 49.33 -17.89
CA VAL A 168 30.08 49.80 -16.84
C VAL A 168 28.61 49.58 -17.25
N LEU A 169 28.22 50.02 -18.44
CA LEU A 169 26.85 49.84 -18.95
C LEU A 169 26.50 48.37 -19.21
N GLY A 170 27.49 47.57 -19.57
CA GLY A 170 27.32 46.17 -19.96
C GLY A 170 27.32 45.18 -18.79
N ALA A 171 28.08 45.48 -17.73
CA ALA A 171 28.23 44.60 -16.57
C ALA A 171 26.92 44.48 -15.79
N GLU A 172 26.23 45.61 -15.56
CA GLU A 172 24.91 45.61 -14.93
C GLU A 172 23.87 44.85 -15.76
N ARG A 173 23.90 45.02 -17.09
CA ARG A 173 23.04 44.25 -18.00
C ARG A 173 23.30 42.73 -17.91
N ASP A 174 24.55 42.31 -17.78
CA ASP A 174 24.90 40.90 -17.67
C ASP A 174 24.43 40.31 -16.33
N VAL A 175 24.56 41.06 -15.22
CA VAL A 175 24.00 40.70 -13.90
C VAL A 175 22.47 40.59 -13.97
N LEU A 176 21.77 41.61 -14.50
CA LEU A 176 20.31 41.61 -14.62
C LEU A 176 19.80 40.45 -15.48
N ARG A 177 20.48 40.11 -16.57
CA ARG A 177 20.12 38.95 -17.42
C ARG A 177 20.23 37.63 -16.68
N ARG A 178 21.26 37.46 -15.84
CA ARG A 178 21.41 36.26 -15.02
C ARG A 178 20.38 36.21 -13.90
N GLN A 179 20.08 37.33 -13.27
CA GLN A 179 18.98 37.44 -12.31
C GLN A 179 17.64 37.05 -12.96
N ILE A 180 17.37 37.53 -14.17
CA ILE A 180 16.17 37.14 -14.95
C ILE A 180 16.18 35.65 -15.26
N ALA A 181 17.31 35.07 -15.68
CA ALA A 181 17.41 33.63 -15.96
C ALA A 181 17.15 32.79 -14.70
N ARG A 182 17.75 33.16 -13.56
CA ARG A 182 17.54 32.54 -12.26
C ARG A 182 16.05 32.62 -11.85
N THR A 183 15.44 33.80 -11.93
CA THR A 183 14.02 34.01 -11.65
C THR A 183 13.12 33.21 -12.59
N ALA A 184 13.45 33.11 -13.88
CA ALA A 184 12.70 32.30 -14.84
C ALA A 184 12.74 30.80 -14.48
N THR A 185 13.86 30.31 -13.96
CA THR A 185 13.99 28.92 -13.49
C THR A 185 13.27 28.65 -12.16
N GLN A 186 12.87 29.66 -11.38
CA GLN A 186 12.11 29.45 -10.13
C GLN A 186 10.72 28.81 -10.34
N ARG A 187 10.26 28.66 -11.59
CA ARG A 187 9.04 27.90 -11.94
C ARG A 187 9.26 26.39 -12.03
N GLN A 188 10.52 25.94 -12.02
CA GLN A 188 10.87 24.53 -12.09
C GLN A 188 11.16 24.01 -10.69
N LEU A 189 10.56 22.87 -10.33
CA LEU A 189 10.70 22.27 -9.01
C LEU A 189 12.18 22.07 -8.62
N ALA A 190 13.03 21.67 -9.56
CA ALA A 190 14.45 21.40 -9.33
C ALA A 190 15.26 22.62 -8.85
N THR A 191 14.83 23.83 -9.21
CA THR A 191 15.58 25.08 -8.97
C THR A 191 14.82 26.09 -8.12
N ALA A 192 13.52 25.87 -7.90
CA ALA A 192 12.68 26.70 -7.04
C ALA A 192 13.16 26.62 -5.58
N SER A 193 13.18 27.76 -4.90
CA SER A 193 13.53 27.90 -3.49
C SER A 193 12.60 28.88 -2.76
N GLY A 194 12.47 28.75 -1.44
CA GLY A 194 11.65 29.59 -0.58
C GLY A 194 10.22 29.74 -1.10
N VAL A 195 9.77 31.00 -1.22
CA VAL A 195 8.40 31.35 -1.64
C VAL A 195 8.03 30.80 -3.02
N SER A 196 8.97 30.72 -3.96
CA SER A 196 8.67 30.17 -5.29
C SER A 196 8.34 28.68 -5.22
N LEU A 197 9.04 27.95 -4.35
CA LEU A 197 8.75 26.55 -4.07
C LEU A 197 7.40 26.39 -3.34
N ASP A 198 7.05 27.35 -2.48
CA ASP A 198 5.75 27.38 -1.78
C ASP A 198 4.58 27.58 -2.73
N LEU A 199 4.72 28.45 -3.73
CA LEU A 199 3.72 28.64 -4.77
C LEU A 199 3.52 27.37 -5.60
N LEU A 200 4.61 26.67 -5.97
CA LEU A 200 4.50 25.38 -6.66
C LEU A 200 3.77 24.33 -5.82
N GLY A 201 3.98 24.32 -4.51
CA GLY A 201 3.24 23.44 -3.61
C GLY A 201 1.78 23.87 -3.44
N ALA A 202 1.49 25.17 -3.39
CA ALA A 202 0.12 25.69 -3.36
C ALA A 202 -0.68 25.27 -4.60
N ASP A 203 -0.08 25.33 -5.80
CA ASP A 203 -0.69 24.84 -7.04
C ASP A 203 -1.01 23.33 -6.98
N LEU A 204 -0.19 22.56 -6.28
CA LEU A 204 -0.40 21.13 -6.04
C LEU A 204 -1.29 20.83 -4.83
N ALA A 205 -1.76 21.85 -4.11
CA ALA A 205 -2.47 21.75 -2.83
C ALA A 205 -1.68 20.99 -1.74
N VAL A 206 -0.36 21.15 -1.75
CA VAL A 206 0.60 20.49 -0.87
C VAL A 206 1.45 21.59 -0.22
N PRO A 207 1.00 22.25 0.86
CA PRO A 207 1.79 23.28 1.55
C PRO A 207 2.90 22.63 2.38
N ARG A 208 3.87 23.43 2.83
CA ARG A 208 4.95 22.98 3.74
C ARG A 208 4.41 22.41 5.03
N PHE A 209 5.19 21.51 5.63
CA PHE A 209 4.90 21.10 6.99
C PHE A 209 5.10 22.25 7.98
N PRO A 210 4.17 22.38 8.94
CA PRO A 210 4.37 23.30 10.04
C PRO A 210 5.61 22.88 10.83
N PRO A 211 6.22 23.81 11.59
CA PRO A 211 7.31 23.48 12.49
C PRO A 211 6.95 22.33 13.45
N LEU A 212 7.90 21.43 13.69
CA LEU A 212 7.76 20.29 14.60
C LEU A 212 8.90 20.27 15.62
N ALA A 213 8.66 19.67 16.79
CA ALA A 213 9.70 19.36 17.78
C ALA A 213 10.91 18.64 17.14
N HIS A 214 12.09 18.82 17.73
CA HIS A 214 13.32 18.20 17.23
C HIS A 214 13.22 16.67 17.17
N SER A 215 13.97 16.08 16.24
CA SER A 215 14.28 14.65 16.23
C SER A 215 15.76 14.43 16.57
N VAL A 216 16.10 13.20 16.92
CA VAL A 216 17.47 12.78 17.20
C VAL A 216 18.10 12.22 15.92
N ASP A 217 19.22 12.79 15.50
CA ASP A 217 20.08 12.28 14.44
C ASP A 217 21.46 11.88 14.99
N ASP A 218 22.34 11.31 14.18
CA ASP A 218 23.67 10.83 14.59
C ASP A 218 24.56 11.91 15.21
N ASP A 219 24.37 13.16 14.85
CA ASP A 219 25.17 14.27 15.34
C ASP A 219 24.59 14.95 16.59
N THR A 220 23.42 14.50 17.04
CA THR A 220 22.78 14.98 18.27
C THR A 220 23.46 14.35 19.50
N VAL A 221 24.05 15.20 20.34
CA VAL A 221 24.71 14.82 21.60
C VAL A 221 23.67 14.64 22.71
N ALA A 222 22.76 15.61 22.85
CA ALA A 222 21.65 15.55 23.80
C ALA A 222 20.46 16.35 23.26
N LEU A 223 19.25 15.89 23.59
CA LEU A 223 18.00 16.56 23.22
C LEU A 223 17.02 16.53 24.39
N TYR A 224 16.61 17.70 24.86
CA TYR A 224 15.63 17.88 25.94
C TYR A 224 14.41 18.61 25.38
N HIS A 225 13.28 17.91 25.30
CA HIS A 225 12.01 18.54 24.91
C HIS A 225 11.44 19.41 26.04
N LEU A 226 11.82 19.17 27.31
CA LEU A 226 11.29 19.90 28.48
C LEU A 226 9.76 19.77 28.63
N ASP A 227 9.18 18.74 28.03
CA ASP A 227 7.77 18.37 28.11
C ASP A 227 7.51 17.27 29.16
N ASP A 228 8.50 17.03 30.02
CA ASP A 228 8.49 16.00 31.05
C ASP A 228 7.33 16.19 32.04
N VAL A 229 6.72 15.08 32.45
CA VAL A 229 5.63 15.08 33.44
C VAL A 229 6.21 15.35 34.83
N PRO A 230 5.70 16.35 35.58
CA PRO A 230 6.14 16.62 36.94
C PRO A 230 6.07 15.36 37.82
N GLY A 231 7.18 15.03 38.50
CA GLY A 231 7.26 13.87 39.40
C GLY A 231 7.61 12.54 38.73
N ALA A 232 7.93 12.52 37.43
CA ALA A 232 8.45 11.34 36.76
C ALA A 232 9.82 10.89 37.35
N PRO A 233 10.19 9.59 37.24
CA PRO A 233 11.47 9.08 37.75
C PRO A 233 12.71 9.78 37.17
N VAL A 234 12.61 10.22 35.92
CA VAL A 234 13.56 11.11 35.26
C VAL A 234 12.92 12.49 35.24
N ALA A 235 13.56 13.46 35.91
CA ALA A 235 13.00 14.80 36.07
C ALA A 235 13.02 15.61 34.78
N VAL A 236 14.11 15.50 34.00
CA VAL A 236 14.21 16.03 32.64
C VAL A 236 14.91 15.00 31.76
N GLU A 237 14.20 14.46 30.78
CA GLU A 237 14.70 13.38 29.94
C GLU A 237 15.61 13.90 28.81
N ASP A 238 16.70 13.17 28.56
CA ASP A 238 17.48 13.31 27.34
C ASP A 238 16.99 12.26 26.35
N SER A 239 16.27 12.70 25.31
CA SER A 239 15.65 11.86 24.30
C SER A 239 16.66 10.98 23.55
N THR A 240 17.96 11.34 23.53
CA THR A 240 18.98 10.49 22.90
C THR A 240 19.11 9.13 23.57
N GLY A 241 18.80 9.05 24.88
CA GLY A 241 18.78 7.81 25.65
C GLY A 241 17.77 6.77 25.18
N ARG A 242 16.77 7.19 24.40
CA ARG A 242 15.79 6.28 23.79
C ARG A 242 16.37 5.50 22.60
N PHE A 243 17.52 5.94 22.06
CA PHE A 243 18.17 5.33 20.89
C PHE A 243 19.25 4.33 21.34
N PRO A 244 19.20 3.06 20.90
CA PRO A 244 20.17 2.04 21.29
C PRO A 244 21.62 2.45 20.99
N GLY A 245 22.53 2.16 21.92
CA GLY A 245 23.96 2.48 21.79
C GLY A 245 24.32 3.93 22.11
N ARG A 246 23.34 4.76 22.50
CA ARG A 246 23.58 6.14 22.95
C ARG A 246 23.52 6.23 24.47
N THR A 247 24.35 7.13 25.00
CA THR A 247 24.38 7.42 26.43
C THR A 247 23.43 8.58 26.72
N ALA A 248 22.48 8.38 27.61
CA ALA A 248 21.56 9.43 28.03
C ALA A 248 22.23 10.39 29.03
N HIS A 249 21.98 11.69 28.89
CA HIS A 249 22.46 12.73 29.78
C HIS A 249 21.30 13.42 30.52
N HIS A 250 20.53 12.68 31.33
CA HIS A 250 19.36 13.22 32.02
C HIS A 250 19.65 14.44 32.90
N GLY A 251 18.70 15.37 32.93
CA GLY A 251 18.74 16.57 33.75
C GLY A 251 18.08 16.39 35.12
N THR A 252 18.61 17.09 36.11
CA THR A 252 18.03 17.21 37.45
C THR A 252 17.51 18.62 37.67
N LEU A 253 16.35 18.75 38.31
CA LEU A 253 15.75 20.05 38.62
C LEU A 253 16.24 20.58 39.96
N SER A 254 16.45 21.89 40.02
CA SER A 254 16.79 22.60 41.26
C SER A 254 16.19 24.01 41.26
N GLY A 255 15.84 24.52 42.44
CA GLY A 255 15.31 25.89 42.61
C GLY A 255 13.98 26.14 41.90
N SER A 256 13.77 27.37 41.43
CA SER A 256 12.51 27.84 40.84
C SER A 256 12.36 27.49 39.35
N VAL A 257 12.11 26.22 39.05
CA VAL A 257 11.77 25.71 37.71
C VAL A 257 10.40 25.05 37.74
N THR A 258 9.50 25.46 36.84
CA THR A 258 8.16 24.88 36.70
C THR A 258 8.05 24.15 35.37
N LEU A 259 7.94 22.82 35.42
CA LEU A 259 7.56 22.00 34.25
C LEU A 259 6.07 22.12 33.95
N GLY A 260 5.67 21.85 32.71
CA GLY A 260 4.27 21.91 32.29
C GLY A 260 3.78 23.31 31.88
N ALA A 261 4.67 24.30 31.78
CA ALA A 261 4.31 25.61 31.26
C ALA A 261 3.98 25.53 29.76
N LEU A 262 3.22 26.48 29.21
CA LEU A 262 2.91 26.51 27.77
C LEU A 262 4.20 26.66 26.95
N GLY A 263 4.53 25.61 26.20
CA GLY A 263 5.68 25.51 25.31
C GLY A 263 5.35 25.87 23.86
N ARG A 264 6.34 25.74 23.00
CA ARG A 264 6.25 25.88 21.54
C ARG A 264 5.50 24.71 20.89
N TYR A 265 5.76 23.47 21.32
CA TYR A 265 5.16 22.26 20.74
C TYR A 265 4.27 21.46 21.71
N GLY A 266 4.06 21.99 22.91
CA GLY A 266 3.30 21.34 23.96
C GLY A 266 3.56 22.03 25.29
N THR A 267 4.21 21.32 26.20
CA THR A 267 4.68 21.86 27.48
C THR A 267 6.17 22.13 27.46
N ALA A 268 6.63 23.04 28.32
CA ALA A 268 8.01 23.49 28.43
C ALA A 268 8.38 23.77 29.90
N ALA A 269 9.62 24.21 30.14
CA ALA A 269 10.09 24.64 31.45
C ALA A 269 10.04 26.18 31.59
N ALA A 270 9.30 26.68 32.58
CA ALA A 270 9.32 28.08 32.97
C ALA A 270 10.33 28.33 34.11
N PHE A 271 11.19 29.32 33.91
CA PHE A 271 12.16 29.79 34.88
C PHE A 271 11.68 31.12 35.45
N THR A 272 11.46 31.17 36.76
CA THR A 272 10.89 32.32 37.48
C THR A 272 11.75 32.71 38.69
N GLY A 273 13.03 32.33 38.71
CA GLY A 273 13.91 32.53 39.86
C GLY A 273 15.31 31.96 39.62
N SER A 274 16.05 31.71 40.69
CA SER A 274 17.40 31.10 40.65
C SER A 274 17.36 29.57 40.55
N GLY A 275 16.54 29.04 39.63
CA GLY A 275 16.42 27.59 39.36
C GLY A 275 17.23 27.15 38.14
N ALA A 276 17.46 25.84 37.99
CA ALA A 276 18.08 25.28 36.79
C ALA A 276 17.73 23.80 36.59
N VAL A 277 17.78 23.39 35.33
CA VAL A 277 18.03 21.99 34.96
C VAL A 277 19.54 21.81 34.89
N THR A 278 20.10 20.94 35.73
CA THR A 278 21.53 20.62 35.74
C THR A 278 21.76 19.22 35.21
N VAL A 279 22.59 19.12 34.19
CA VAL A 279 23.03 17.87 33.57
C VAL A 279 24.47 17.62 33.98
N THR A 280 24.74 16.43 34.52
CA THR A 280 26.06 16.04 35.03
C THR A 280 27.14 16.26 33.98
N SER A 281 28.30 16.73 34.43
CA SER A 281 29.45 16.96 33.57
C SER A 281 29.87 15.68 32.84
N ALA A 282 30.04 15.75 31.51
CA ALA A 282 30.41 14.61 30.67
C ALA A 282 31.23 15.10 29.47
N THR A 283 32.22 14.30 29.05
CA THR A 283 33.10 14.62 27.92
C THR A 283 32.38 14.68 26.58
N ALA A 284 31.17 14.11 26.48
CA ALA A 284 30.33 14.22 25.29
C ALA A 284 29.94 15.67 24.96
N PHE A 285 29.96 16.58 25.94
CA PHE A 285 29.69 18.01 25.77
C PHE A 285 30.94 18.87 25.56
N ASP A 286 32.13 18.28 25.64
CA ASP A 286 33.37 18.98 25.32
C ASP A 286 33.48 19.18 23.81
N VAL A 287 33.97 20.34 23.39
CA VAL A 287 34.17 20.65 21.97
C VAL A 287 35.67 20.70 21.67
N PRO A 288 36.25 19.63 21.10
CA PRO A 288 37.63 19.63 20.62
C PRO A 288 37.96 20.80 19.67
N ALA A 289 39.24 21.09 19.50
CA ALA A 289 39.70 22.20 18.67
C ALA A 289 39.33 22.04 17.17
N ASP A 290 39.16 20.80 16.72
CA ASP A 290 38.76 20.40 15.37
C ASP A 290 37.26 20.06 15.25
N ALA A 291 36.51 20.07 16.36
CA ALA A 291 35.09 19.75 16.38
C ALA A 291 34.20 20.99 16.31
N ALA A 292 33.08 20.85 15.62
CA ALA A 292 32.03 21.84 15.53
C ALA A 292 31.03 21.71 16.69
N LEU A 293 30.21 22.74 16.89
CA LEU A 293 29.16 22.77 17.89
C LEU A 293 27.92 23.46 17.33
N THR A 294 26.75 22.92 17.63
CA THR A 294 25.49 23.69 17.65
C THR A 294 24.82 23.52 19.01
N ALA A 295 24.56 24.62 19.69
CA ALA A 295 23.74 24.65 20.89
C ALA A 295 22.52 25.54 20.62
N GLU A 296 21.33 24.99 20.74
CA GLU A 296 20.10 25.67 20.35
C GLU A 296 18.93 25.41 21.31
N CYS A 297 17.98 26.35 21.34
CA CYS A 297 16.76 26.25 22.12
C CYS A 297 15.70 27.25 21.63
N PHE A 298 14.46 27.08 22.10
CA PHE A 298 13.41 28.10 22.01
C PHE A 298 13.28 28.85 23.32
N VAL A 299 13.15 30.17 23.23
CA VAL A 299 12.98 31.04 24.41
C VAL A 299 11.83 32.01 24.19
N ARG A 300 10.94 32.10 25.18
CA ARG A 300 9.96 33.19 25.31
C ARG A 300 10.27 33.97 26.59
N PRO A 301 10.82 35.19 26.50
CA PRO A 301 11.14 36.01 27.67
C PRO A 301 9.88 36.63 28.29
N ASP A 302 9.91 36.91 29.59
CA ASP A 302 8.91 37.76 30.25
C ASP A 302 9.16 39.24 29.93
N ALA A 303 8.24 40.13 30.35
CA ALA A 303 8.34 41.56 30.10
C ALA A 303 9.58 42.21 30.72
N ASP A 304 10.00 41.78 31.91
CA ASP A 304 11.14 42.33 32.63
C ASP A 304 12.00 41.21 33.21
N GLY A 305 13.32 41.38 33.15
CA GLY A 305 14.28 40.42 33.66
C GLY A 305 15.71 40.95 33.64
N PRO A 306 16.56 40.53 34.60
CA PRO A 306 17.97 40.88 34.58
C PRO A 306 18.75 40.05 33.54
N ASP A 307 20.03 40.38 33.34
CA ASP A 307 20.93 39.56 32.53
C ASP A 307 21.09 38.17 33.17
N ALA A 308 20.67 37.13 32.47
CA ALA A 308 20.60 35.76 32.98
C ALA A 308 20.94 34.72 31.91
N ARG A 309 21.39 33.54 32.35
CA ARG A 309 21.73 32.42 31.46
C ARG A 309 20.49 31.67 31.03
N ILE A 310 20.46 31.31 29.74
CA ILE A 310 19.47 30.39 29.16
C ILE A 310 20.07 28.99 29.09
N LEU A 311 21.27 28.88 28.54
CA LEU A 311 21.95 27.60 28.29
C LEU A 311 23.45 27.82 28.41
N ALA A 312 24.14 27.03 29.21
CA ALA A 312 25.57 27.20 29.41
C ALA A 312 26.30 25.90 29.71
N ARG A 313 27.51 25.78 29.16
CA ARG A 313 28.54 24.80 29.49
C ARG A 313 29.83 25.54 29.86
N ARG A 314 29.76 26.42 30.86
CA ARG A 314 30.87 27.19 31.43
C ARG A 314 30.50 27.89 32.74
N ALA A 315 31.49 28.26 33.54
CA ALA A 315 31.32 29.18 34.66
C ALA A 315 31.15 30.64 34.17
N ALA A 316 31.02 31.62 35.09
CA ALA A 316 30.94 33.05 34.74
C ALA A 316 32.11 33.50 33.85
N THR A 317 33.29 32.93 34.09
CA THR A 317 34.52 33.09 33.32
C THR A 317 35.13 31.72 33.01
N GLY A 318 36.10 31.67 32.09
CA GLY A 318 36.80 30.44 31.70
C GLY A 318 36.25 29.78 30.44
N ALA A 319 36.84 28.63 30.09
CA ALA A 319 36.56 27.92 28.85
C ALA A 319 35.13 27.36 28.78
N GLY A 320 34.62 27.19 27.55
CA GLY A 320 33.28 26.68 27.24
C GLY A 320 32.41 27.70 26.51
N TRP A 321 31.10 27.51 26.59
CA TRP A 321 30.14 28.32 25.82
C TRP A 321 28.86 28.64 26.62
N SER A 322 28.22 29.77 26.31
CA SER A 322 26.94 30.18 26.91
C SER A 322 26.05 30.96 25.95
N ILE A 323 24.74 30.88 26.20
CA ILE A 323 23.67 31.68 25.61
C ILE A 323 22.91 32.34 26.77
N GLU A 324 22.76 33.65 26.68
CA GLU A 324 22.28 34.51 27.77
C GLU A 324 21.27 35.52 27.24
N LEU A 325 20.30 35.88 28.08
CA LEU A 325 19.24 36.85 27.80
C LEU A 325 19.43 38.06 28.72
N GLY A 326 19.34 39.28 28.18
CA GLY A 326 19.55 40.48 28.99
C GLY A 326 19.55 41.78 28.20
N ALA A 327 20.03 42.85 28.83
CA ALA A 327 20.31 44.13 28.19
C ALA A 327 21.81 44.35 27.92
N PHE A 328 22.69 43.72 28.71
CA PHE A 328 24.15 43.73 28.54
C PHE A 328 24.76 45.13 28.33
N GLY A 329 24.15 46.17 28.92
CA GLY A 329 24.58 47.57 28.76
C GLY A 329 24.42 48.14 27.35
N ARG A 330 23.66 47.48 26.46
CA ARG A 330 23.47 47.88 25.04
C ARG A 330 22.23 48.74 24.79
N GLY A 331 21.44 49.04 25.82
CA GLY A 331 20.18 49.79 25.69
C GLY A 331 19.04 49.01 25.00
N LEU A 332 19.23 47.71 24.75
CA LEU A 332 18.23 46.83 24.15
C LEU A 332 17.84 45.74 25.17
N PRO A 333 16.70 45.86 25.88
CA PRO A 333 16.29 44.83 26.83
C PRO A 333 15.96 43.53 26.10
N ARG A 334 16.10 42.39 26.79
CA ARG A 334 15.77 41.05 26.26
C ARG A 334 16.45 40.75 24.92
N THR A 335 17.67 41.23 24.73
CA THR A 335 18.52 40.79 23.63
C THR A 335 19.28 39.53 24.03
N VAL A 336 19.86 38.85 23.04
CA VAL A 336 20.62 37.61 23.25
C VAL A 336 22.10 37.91 23.17
N ARG A 337 22.87 37.36 24.09
CA ARG A 337 24.33 37.29 24.03
C ARG A 337 24.74 35.83 23.95
N ALA A 338 25.68 35.52 23.07
CA ALA A 338 26.37 34.24 23.09
C ALA A 338 27.86 34.46 23.34
N THR A 339 28.50 33.53 24.03
CA THR A 339 29.93 33.62 24.31
C THR A 339 30.59 32.27 24.15
N VAL A 340 31.72 32.22 23.45
CA VAL A 340 32.60 31.06 23.34
C VAL A 340 34.00 31.45 23.83
N CYS A 341 34.63 30.59 24.63
CA CYS A 341 35.97 30.84 25.17
C CYS A 341 36.75 29.54 25.26
N ASP A 342 38.01 29.53 24.85
CA ASP A 342 38.93 28.38 24.99
C ASP A 342 39.76 28.45 26.30
N GLY A 343 39.50 29.45 27.14
CA GLY A 343 40.27 29.77 28.35
C GLY A 343 41.30 30.87 28.16
N ILE A 344 41.62 31.23 26.91
CA ILE A 344 42.57 32.30 26.53
C ILE A 344 41.86 33.36 25.68
N ARG A 345 41.19 32.94 24.61
CA ARG A 345 40.47 33.76 23.64
C ARG A 345 38.97 33.66 23.89
N GLU A 346 38.34 34.81 24.06
CA GLU A 346 36.89 34.91 24.23
C GLU A 346 36.27 35.67 23.05
N LEU A 347 35.22 35.09 22.47
CA LEU A 347 34.40 35.70 21.44
C LEU A 347 32.99 35.91 21.98
N VAL A 348 32.50 37.14 21.89
CA VAL A 348 31.16 37.53 22.34
C VAL A 348 30.34 37.98 21.12
N LEU A 349 29.16 37.40 20.97
CA LEU A 349 28.21 37.67 19.88
C LEU A 349 26.92 38.26 20.45
N TYR A 350 26.29 39.16 19.70
CA TYR A 350 25.06 39.83 20.11
C TYR A 350 23.94 39.67 19.09
N GLY A 351 22.72 39.42 19.54
CA GLY A 351 21.56 39.20 18.68
C GLY A 351 21.05 40.47 17.97
N GLY A 352 21.51 41.66 18.38
CA GLY A 352 21.22 42.94 17.71
C GLY A 352 19.75 43.42 17.74
N ARG A 353 18.83 42.60 18.29
CA ARG A 353 17.41 42.91 18.40
C ARG A 353 16.83 42.44 19.74
N GLN A 354 15.72 43.04 20.14
CA GLN A 354 14.94 42.66 21.31
C GLN A 354 14.03 41.47 20.99
N LEU A 355 14.04 40.45 21.86
CA LEU A 355 13.12 39.32 21.76
C LEU A 355 11.70 39.73 22.17
N ARG A 356 10.70 39.17 21.46
CA ARG A 356 9.29 39.41 21.76
C ARG A 356 8.81 38.54 22.91
N THR A 357 7.89 39.06 23.72
CA THR A 357 7.40 38.38 24.94
C THR A 357 6.16 37.52 24.70
N ASP A 358 5.50 37.69 23.55
CA ASP A 358 4.27 37.01 23.16
C ASP A 358 4.50 35.73 22.35
N ARG A 359 5.75 35.46 21.93
CA ARG A 359 6.11 34.28 21.13
C ARG A 359 7.49 33.76 21.47
N PHE A 360 7.71 32.47 21.21
CA PHE A 360 9.04 31.87 21.27
C PHE A 360 9.90 32.36 20.10
N THR A 361 11.18 32.59 20.37
CA THR A 361 12.24 32.82 19.38
C THR A 361 13.19 31.63 19.42
N HIS A 362 13.56 31.09 18.25
CA HIS A 362 14.62 30.09 18.16
C HIS A 362 15.99 30.79 18.26
N ILE A 363 16.88 30.22 19.07
CA ILE A 363 18.23 30.74 19.27
C ILE A 363 19.21 29.61 19.03
N ALA A 364 20.23 29.84 18.21
CA ALA A 364 21.30 28.89 18.00
C ALA A 364 22.67 29.56 18.06
N LEU A 365 23.59 28.96 18.82
CA LEU A 365 25.01 29.24 18.76
C LEU A 365 25.67 28.14 17.93
N VAL A 366 26.29 28.52 16.81
CA VAL A 366 26.93 27.60 15.86
C VAL A 366 28.41 27.92 15.76
N LEU A 367 29.28 26.97 16.12
CA LEU A 367 30.71 27.00 15.85
C LEU A 367 31.00 26.08 14.67
N ASP A 368 31.35 26.66 13.53
CA ASP A 368 31.75 25.95 12.33
C ASP A 368 33.28 25.99 12.21
N ARG A 369 33.94 24.86 12.46
CA ARG A 369 35.40 24.73 12.32
C ARG A 369 35.84 24.68 10.87
N ALA A 370 35.03 24.11 9.97
CA ALA A 370 35.35 24.04 8.56
C ALA A 370 35.33 25.44 7.93
N GLU A 371 34.35 26.25 8.32
CA GLU A 371 34.27 27.67 7.96
C GLU A 371 34.95 28.59 8.97
N GLY A 372 35.71 28.05 9.93
CA GLY A 372 36.42 28.75 11.01
C GLY A 372 35.69 29.97 11.56
N SER A 373 34.40 29.84 11.84
CA SER A 373 33.52 30.92 12.27
C SER A 373 32.64 30.48 13.44
N VAL A 374 32.19 31.46 14.22
CA VAL A 374 31.14 31.28 15.22
C VAL A 374 30.00 32.24 14.88
N ALA A 375 28.78 31.75 14.91
CA ALA A 375 27.58 32.50 14.55
C ALA A 375 26.54 32.39 15.67
N LEU A 376 25.84 33.50 15.92
CA LEU A 376 24.61 33.54 16.69
C LEU A 376 23.46 33.72 15.72
N LEU A 377 22.52 32.79 15.71
CA LEU A 377 21.36 32.79 14.83
C LEU A 377 20.08 32.98 15.66
N LEU A 378 19.16 33.78 15.13
CA LEU A 378 17.83 33.99 15.68
C LEU A 378 16.79 33.63 14.62
N ASP A 379 15.86 32.72 14.94
CA ASP A 379 14.88 32.17 13.99
C ASP A 379 15.55 31.64 12.70
N GLY A 380 16.72 31.01 12.86
CA GLY A 380 17.51 30.45 11.76
C GLY A 380 18.28 31.48 10.90
N ALA A 381 18.13 32.78 11.16
CA ALA A 381 18.88 33.83 10.47
C ALA A 381 20.13 34.26 11.27
N PRO A 382 21.30 34.46 10.63
CA PRO A 382 22.50 34.92 11.32
C PRO A 382 22.31 36.37 11.82
N ALA A 383 22.50 36.57 13.13
CA ALA A 383 22.42 37.87 13.78
C ALA A 383 23.81 38.50 14.00
N ASP A 384 24.82 37.69 14.35
CA ASP A 384 26.23 38.08 14.42
C ASP A 384 27.10 36.88 14.03
N VAL A 385 28.20 37.14 13.33
CA VAL A 385 29.16 36.12 12.88
C VAL A 385 30.57 36.65 13.14
N ARG A 386 31.37 35.84 13.83
CA ARG A 386 32.75 36.18 14.18
C ARG A 386 33.73 35.13 13.66
N PRO A 387 34.95 35.54 13.28
CA PRO A 387 35.98 34.58 12.96
C PRO A 387 36.39 33.78 14.21
N ALA A 388 36.54 32.47 14.07
CA ALA A 388 36.87 31.53 15.14
C ALA A 388 38.07 30.62 14.79
N SER A 389 38.80 30.91 13.70
CA SER A 389 39.96 30.11 13.25
C SER A 389 41.09 30.02 14.28
N GLU A 390 41.12 30.96 15.21
CA GLU A 390 42.12 31.08 16.27
C GLU A 390 41.63 30.53 17.62
N LEU A 391 40.38 30.07 17.71
CA LEU A 391 39.79 29.57 18.94
C LEU A 391 40.26 28.12 19.20
N GLY A 392 40.78 27.82 20.38
CA GLY A 392 41.15 26.47 20.82
C GLY A 392 39.94 25.60 21.21
N ALA A 393 40.18 24.50 21.91
CA ALA A 393 39.11 23.61 22.38
C ALA A 393 38.23 24.28 23.45
N LEU A 394 36.92 24.04 23.39
CA LEU A 394 35.95 24.51 24.38
C LEU A 394 35.64 23.38 25.36
N THR A 395 36.63 23.03 26.18
CA THR A 395 36.51 21.98 27.21
C THR A 395 36.19 22.62 28.55
N ALA A 396 35.14 22.14 29.22
CA ALA A 396 34.66 22.73 30.46
C ALA A 396 34.28 21.63 31.47
N ALA A 397 34.89 21.68 32.67
CA ALA A 397 34.57 20.76 33.76
C ALA A 397 33.17 21.01 34.35
N GLN A 398 32.57 22.16 34.08
CA GLN A 398 31.26 22.57 34.59
C GLN A 398 30.13 21.72 33.99
N PRO A 399 29.03 21.46 34.72
CA PRO A 399 27.86 20.81 34.16
C PRO A 399 27.25 21.60 32.99
N LEU A 400 26.44 20.92 32.17
CA LEU A 400 25.55 21.62 31.25
C LEU A 400 24.35 22.12 32.08
N VAL A 401 24.05 23.41 31.96
CA VAL A 401 22.99 24.07 32.73
C VAL A 401 21.99 24.69 31.77
N ILE A 402 20.71 24.32 31.92
CA ILE A 402 19.57 24.99 31.28
C ILE A 402 18.92 25.87 32.34
N GLY A 403 18.87 27.17 32.07
CA GLY A 403 18.48 28.21 33.01
C GLY A 403 19.66 28.88 33.73
N PRO A 404 19.37 29.76 34.70
CA PRO A 404 20.34 30.67 35.33
C PRO A 404 21.32 29.98 36.29
N GLY A 405 21.00 28.78 36.78
CA GLY A 405 21.78 28.12 37.83
C GLY A 405 21.73 28.91 39.15
N PRO A 406 22.78 28.84 39.99
CA PRO A 406 22.89 29.65 41.20
C PRO A 406 23.14 31.14 40.94
N GLY A 407 23.09 31.59 39.68
CA GLY A 407 23.34 32.97 39.26
C GLY A 407 22.09 33.85 39.28
N THR A 408 22.15 34.94 38.52
CA THR A 408 21.06 35.92 38.39
C THR A 408 19.77 35.28 37.86
N PRO A 409 18.59 35.52 38.46
CA PRO A 409 17.33 34.90 38.07
C PRO A 409 16.97 35.08 36.59
N LEU A 410 16.57 34.00 35.92
CA LEU A 410 15.98 34.04 34.58
C LEU A 410 14.46 34.23 34.70
N ARG A 411 13.92 35.05 33.80
CA ARG A 411 12.48 35.30 33.61
C ARG A 411 12.10 34.94 32.18
N ALA A 412 11.95 33.65 31.91
CA ALA A 412 11.65 33.13 30.58
C ALA A 412 11.10 31.70 30.62
N THR A 413 10.35 31.32 29.58
CA THR A 413 10.05 29.92 29.26
C THR A 413 11.07 29.42 28.24
N VAL A 414 11.68 28.25 28.49
CA VAL A 414 12.64 27.59 27.60
C VAL A 414 12.09 26.25 27.17
N ASP A 415 12.24 25.93 25.89
CA ASP A 415 11.71 24.73 25.24
C ASP A 415 12.72 24.18 24.22
N GLU A 416 12.61 22.89 23.86
CA GLU A 416 13.35 22.23 22.76
C GLU A 416 14.87 22.51 22.75
N VAL A 417 15.57 22.10 23.81
CA VAL A 417 17.02 22.32 23.93
C VAL A 417 17.79 21.19 23.25
N ARG A 418 18.61 21.51 22.24
CA ARG A 418 19.47 20.55 21.54
C ARG A 418 20.94 20.95 21.56
N VAL A 419 21.80 19.97 21.78
CA VAL A 419 23.25 20.10 21.61
C VAL A 419 23.71 19.11 20.55
N SER A 420 24.48 19.58 19.57
CA SER A 420 24.99 18.76 18.46
C SER A 420 26.48 18.97 18.25
N ARG A 421 27.16 17.92 17.79
CA ARG A 421 28.62 17.90 17.49
C ARG A 421 28.98 18.38 16.08
N VAL A 422 28.02 19.01 15.40
CA VAL A 422 28.15 19.54 14.04
C VAL A 422 27.67 20.98 13.99
N ALA A 423 28.17 21.73 13.01
CA ALA A 423 27.68 23.07 12.70
C ALA A 423 26.43 22.96 11.82
N ARG A 424 25.26 23.21 12.40
CA ARG A 424 23.98 23.14 11.68
C ARG A 424 23.71 24.45 10.97
N ARG A 425 23.35 24.34 9.69
CA ARG A 425 22.99 25.47 8.82
C ARG A 425 21.50 25.56 8.51
N GLY A 426 20.78 24.46 8.76
CA GLY A 426 19.34 24.35 8.65
C GLY A 426 18.76 23.84 9.96
N PHE A 427 17.56 24.31 10.29
CA PHE A 427 16.85 23.97 11.52
C PHE A 427 15.50 23.32 11.24
N ALA A 428 15.36 22.65 10.09
CA ALA A 428 14.22 21.76 9.90
C ALA A 428 14.33 20.54 10.84
N PRO A 429 13.20 20.05 11.38
CA PRO A 429 11.84 20.53 11.17
C PRO A 429 11.40 21.65 12.14
N VAL A 430 12.26 22.10 13.07
CA VAL A 430 11.88 23.00 14.17
C VAL A 430 11.56 24.44 13.76
N LEU A 431 12.00 24.86 12.57
CA LEU A 431 11.56 26.12 11.95
C LEU A 431 10.60 25.92 10.78
N GLY A 432 10.13 24.69 10.58
CA GLY A 432 9.36 24.28 9.42
C GLY A 432 10.21 23.42 8.47
N GLU A 433 9.55 22.93 7.43
CA GLU A 433 10.16 22.08 6.42
C GLU A 433 11.16 22.85 5.54
N ASP A 434 12.36 22.29 5.35
CA ASP A 434 13.37 22.88 4.46
C ASP A 434 13.01 22.66 2.97
N ASP A 435 13.67 23.44 2.11
CA ASP A 435 13.45 23.41 0.66
C ASP A 435 13.73 22.05 0.03
N ASP A 436 14.74 21.32 0.50
CA ASP A 436 15.14 20.06 -0.09
C ASP A 436 14.15 18.94 0.23
N HIS A 437 13.74 18.86 1.50
CA HIS A 437 12.70 17.96 1.95
C HIS A 437 11.36 18.27 1.28
N TYR A 438 10.97 19.54 1.23
CA TYR A 438 9.73 19.95 0.58
C TYR A 438 9.75 19.66 -0.92
N ARG A 439 10.87 19.92 -1.60
CA ARG A 439 11.06 19.60 -3.02
C ARG A 439 10.93 18.11 -3.31
N ARG A 440 11.56 17.26 -2.48
CA ARG A 440 11.40 15.79 -2.56
C ARG A 440 9.93 15.40 -2.43
N ARG A 441 9.21 15.98 -1.46
CA ARG A 441 7.79 15.72 -1.26
C ARG A 441 6.90 16.18 -2.42
N LEU A 442 7.12 17.39 -2.95
CA LEU A 442 6.37 17.90 -4.11
C LEU A 442 6.59 17.04 -5.36
N SER A 443 7.74 16.38 -5.49
CA SER A 443 8.03 15.48 -6.61
C SER A 443 7.07 14.29 -6.66
N ILE A 444 6.57 13.81 -5.50
CA ILE A 444 5.57 12.74 -5.40
C ILE A 444 4.31 13.12 -6.18
N PHE A 445 3.82 14.34 -5.96
CA PHE A 445 2.54 14.82 -6.49
C PHE A 445 2.60 15.28 -7.96
N ARG A 446 3.81 15.37 -8.54
CA ARG A 446 4.00 15.62 -9.97
C ARG A 446 4.00 14.35 -10.82
N THR A 447 4.16 13.18 -10.20
CA THR A 447 4.44 11.95 -10.93
C THR A 447 3.16 11.15 -11.13
N TRP A 448 2.77 10.95 -12.40
CA TRP A 448 1.73 9.97 -12.76
C TRP A 448 2.34 8.57 -12.73
N THR A 449 2.52 8.03 -11.54
CA THR A 449 3.01 6.67 -11.37
C THR A 449 1.81 5.72 -11.33
N LEU A 450 1.80 4.71 -12.19
CA LEU A 450 0.85 3.60 -12.02
C LEU A 450 1.13 2.93 -10.67
N PRO A 451 0.12 2.73 -9.81
CA PRO A 451 0.32 2.26 -8.45
C PRO A 451 0.59 0.74 -8.42
N THR A 452 1.67 0.30 -9.06
CA THR A 452 2.16 -1.07 -8.98
C THR A 452 3.12 -1.21 -7.79
N PRO A 453 3.22 -2.40 -7.16
CA PRO A 453 4.14 -2.62 -6.04
C PRO A 453 5.60 -2.30 -6.35
N ALA A 454 6.05 -2.65 -7.56
CA ALA A 454 7.41 -2.36 -8.02
C ALA A 454 7.66 -0.86 -8.17
N ALA A 455 6.72 -0.12 -8.77
CA ALA A 455 6.84 1.32 -8.90
C ALA A 455 6.78 2.02 -7.55
N LEU A 456 5.88 1.58 -6.66
CA LEU A 456 5.78 2.11 -5.30
C LEU A 456 7.07 1.85 -4.49
N THR A 457 7.65 0.66 -4.61
CA THR A 457 8.94 0.32 -3.99
C THR A 457 10.06 1.24 -4.48
N ALA A 458 10.15 1.46 -5.80
CA ALA A 458 11.16 2.34 -6.39
C ALA A 458 11.02 3.79 -5.91
N VAL A 459 9.78 4.32 -5.86
CA VAL A 459 9.51 5.67 -5.35
C VAL A 459 9.86 5.79 -3.86
N LEU A 460 9.49 4.80 -3.05
CA LEU A 460 9.82 4.76 -1.63
C LEU A 460 11.33 4.82 -1.40
N ASN A 461 12.09 3.90 -2.02
CA ASN A 461 13.55 3.84 -1.83
C ASN A 461 14.25 5.09 -2.40
N GLY A 462 13.80 5.60 -3.55
CA GLY A 462 14.38 6.80 -4.16
C GLY A 462 14.21 8.08 -3.33
N LEU A 463 13.10 8.20 -2.57
CA LEU A 463 12.82 9.41 -1.78
C LEU A 463 13.29 9.34 -0.33
N VAL A 464 13.20 8.16 0.30
CA VAL A 464 13.55 7.95 1.72
C VAL A 464 15.07 7.84 1.90
N GLY A 465 15.77 7.33 0.88
CA GLY A 465 17.21 7.10 0.94
C GLY A 465 17.58 5.95 1.85
N LYS A 466 18.79 6.02 2.45
CA LYS A 466 19.37 4.89 3.18
C LYS A 466 18.75 4.69 4.56
N ILE A 467 18.48 3.44 4.93
CA ILE A 467 18.14 3.02 6.29
C ILE A 467 19.12 1.92 6.71
N GLY A 468 19.79 2.11 7.85
CA GLY A 468 20.83 1.17 8.31
C GLY A 468 21.98 0.98 7.30
N GLY A 469 22.27 2.01 6.50
CA GLY A 469 23.32 1.99 5.47
C GLY A 469 22.92 1.35 4.12
N VAL A 470 21.73 0.75 4.02
CA VAL A 470 21.23 0.08 2.80
C VAL A 470 20.55 1.08 1.87
N ALA A 471 20.90 1.06 0.57
CA ALA A 471 20.37 1.99 -0.44
C ALA A 471 18.89 1.76 -0.80
N ASP A 472 18.47 0.49 -0.85
CA ASP A 472 17.07 0.10 -1.12
C ASP A 472 16.48 -0.64 0.09
N PRO A 473 16.17 0.09 1.18
CA PRO A 473 15.83 -0.54 2.45
C PRO A 473 14.38 -1.02 2.55
N LEU A 474 13.47 -0.60 1.66
CA LEU A 474 12.04 -0.91 1.73
C LEU A 474 11.63 -1.88 0.62
N VAL A 475 10.67 -2.74 0.95
CA VAL A 475 10.00 -3.67 0.02
C VAL A 475 8.49 -3.54 0.17
N VAL A 476 7.78 -3.51 -0.94
CA VAL A 476 6.31 -3.60 -0.99
C VAL A 476 5.92 -5.00 -1.48
N ASP A 477 5.27 -5.78 -0.62
CA ASP A 477 4.71 -7.09 -0.99
C ASP A 477 3.19 -6.98 -1.19
N ASP A 478 2.68 -7.52 -2.28
CA ASP A 478 1.25 -7.63 -2.60
C ASP A 478 0.76 -9.09 -2.65
N THR A 479 1.61 -10.03 -2.24
CA THR A 479 1.25 -11.46 -2.27
C THR A 479 0.23 -11.75 -1.18
N ASP A 480 -0.95 -12.19 -1.61
CA ASP A 480 -1.99 -12.71 -0.72
C ASP A 480 -1.41 -13.84 0.13
N SER A 481 -1.63 -13.75 1.43
CA SER A 481 -1.30 -14.86 2.31
C SER A 481 -2.23 -16.05 2.01
N PRO A 482 -1.68 -17.28 1.97
CA PRO A 482 -2.49 -18.48 1.75
C PRO A 482 -3.62 -18.54 2.78
N ALA A 483 -4.79 -19.00 2.34
CA ALA A 483 -5.98 -19.08 3.17
C ALA A 483 -6.69 -20.41 2.93
N ASP A 484 -7.02 -21.11 4.01
CA ASP A 484 -7.87 -22.29 3.96
C ASP A 484 -9.33 -21.87 3.94
N ARG A 485 -10.13 -22.50 3.08
CA ARG A 485 -11.49 -22.04 2.75
C ARG A 485 -12.51 -23.16 2.86
N GLY A 486 -13.76 -22.74 3.03
CA GLY A 486 -14.94 -23.58 3.02
C GLY A 486 -16.11 -22.83 2.43
N HIS A 487 -16.92 -23.51 1.62
CA HIS A 487 -18.06 -22.91 0.94
C HIS A 487 -19.37 -23.61 1.29
N LEU A 488 -20.45 -22.84 1.30
CA LEU A 488 -21.83 -23.31 1.35
C LEU A 488 -22.66 -22.52 0.34
N ILE A 489 -23.39 -23.21 -0.53
CA ILE A 489 -24.42 -22.56 -1.36
C ILE A 489 -25.71 -22.52 -0.55
N VAL A 490 -26.27 -21.33 -0.40
CA VAL A 490 -27.56 -21.11 0.25
C VAL A 490 -28.55 -20.60 -0.80
N ARG A 491 -29.74 -21.18 -0.84
CA ARG A 491 -30.84 -20.66 -1.66
C ARG A 491 -31.66 -19.69 -0.83
N VAL A 492 -31.64 -18.41 -1.22
CA VAL A 492 -32.61 -17.44 -0.70
C VAL A 492 -33.93 -17.67 -1.44
N VAL A 493 -35.00 -17.95 -0.71
CA VAL A 493 -36.34 -18.18 -1.27
C VAL A 493 -37.27 -17.01 -0.91
N PRO A 494 -38.21 -16.63 -1.78
CA PRO A 494 -39.20 -15.62 -1.43
C PRO A 494 -40.07 -16.13 -0.29
N ALA A 495 -40.47 -15.23 0.63
CA ALA A 495 -41.50 -15.54 1.61
C ALA A 495 -42.91 -15.49 0.98
N ALA A 496 -43.13 -14.55 0.05
CA ALA A 496 -44.38 -14.37 -0.69
C ALA A 496 -44.14 -13.68 -2.04
N LEU A 497 -45.04 -13.89 -3.00
CA LEU A 497 -45.13 -13.11 -4.25
C LEU A 497 -46.45 -12.32 -4.32
N PRO A 498 -46.42 -10.99 -4.15
CA PRO A 498 -47.56 -10.10 -4.36
C PRO A 498 -48.39 -10.35 -5.63
N PRO A 499 -49.68 -9.97 -5.64
CA PRO A 499 -50.53 -10.07 -6.82
C PRO A 499 -49.93 -9.39 -8.06
N GLY A 500 -49.95 -10.09 -9.20
CA GLY A 500 -49.39 -9.62 -10.46
C GLY A 500 -47.87 -9.75 -10.59
N GLU A 501 -47.16 -10.15 -9.54
CA GLU A 501 -45.71 -10.35 -9.59
C GLU A 501 -45.33 -11.71 -10.17
N SER A 502 -44.19 -11.75 -10.87
CA SER A 502 -43.59 -12.95 -11.44
C SER A 502 -42.14 -13.14 -11.00
N MET A 503 -41.69 -14.39 -10.96
CA MET A 503 -40.32 -14.78 -10.62
C MET A 503 -39.88 -16.00 -11.44
N ASP A 504 -38.66 -15.99 -11.95
CA ASP A 504 -38.05 -17.16 -12.60
C ASP A 504 -37.27 -18.06 -11.63
N ALA A 505 -36.77 -19.20 -12.11
CA ALA A 505 -36.03 -20.19 -11.32
C ALA A 505 -34.73 -19.68 -10.68
N THR A 506 -34.14 -18.58 -11.19
CA THR A 506 -32.93 -17.99 -10.58
C THR A 506 -33.27 -17.00 -9.47
N GLY A 507 -34.54 -16.59 -9.35
CA GLY A 507 -35.03 -15.64 -8.36
C GLY A 507 -35.16 -14.21 -8.90
N ARG A 508 -35.04 -13.99 -10.21
CA ARG A 508 -35.25 -12.67 -10.83
C ARG A 508 -36.75 -12.37 -10.84
N ARG A 509 -37.11 -11.19 -10.34
CA ARG A 509 -38.48 -10.69 -10.24
C ARG A 509 -38.86 -9.87 -11.48
N GLY A 510 -40.15 -9.80 -11.80
CA GLY A 510 -40.67 -8.95 -12.89
C GLY A 510 -40.45 -9.50 -14.30
N VAL A 511 -40.38 -10.83 -14.43
CA VAL A 511 -40.28 -11.52 -15.72
C VAL A 511 -41.61 -11.38 -16.47
N VAL A 512 -41.59 -10.75 -17.65
CA VAL A 512 -42.82 -10.26 -18.30
C VAL A 512 -43.53 -11.37 -19.09
N SER A 513 -42.78 -12.26 -19.73
CA SER A 513 -43.32 -13.37 -20.52
C SER A 513 -42.51 -14.67 -20.37
N GLU A 514 -43.08 -15.77 -20.86
CA GLU A 514 -42.35 -17.04 -21.03
C GLU A 514 -41.32 -16.93 -22.16
N ASP A 515 -41.62 -16.16 -23.20
CA ASP A 515 -40.71 -15.92 -24.34
C ASP A 515 -39.41 -15.25 -23.88
N ASP A 516 -39.49 -14.32 -22.93
CA ASP A 516 -38.33 -13.65 -22.32
C ASP A 516 -37.41 -14.63 -21.55
N LEU A 517 -37.94 -15.79 -21.14
CA LEU A 517 -37.25 -16.77 -20.31
C LEU A 517 -36.80 -18.00 -21.10
N TYR A 518 -37.61 -18.45 -22.06
CA TYR A 518 -37.42 -19.71 -22.77
C TYR A 518 -37.21 -19.55 -24.30
N GLY A 519 -37.39 -18.35 -24.86
CA GLY A 519 -37.34 -18.10 -26.30
C GLY A 519 -38.69 -18.35 -27.00
N ASP A 520 -38.71 -18.23 -28.34
CA ASP A 520 -39.93 -18.33 -29.16
C ASP A 520 -40.68 -19.66 -28.98
N ALA A 521 -42.00 -19.58 -29.05
CA ALA A 521 -42.96 -20.62 -28.70
C ALA A 521 -43.11 -21.76 -29.74
N ASP A 522 -42.09 -22.04 -30.55
CA ASP A 522 -42.13 -23.02 -31.66
C ASP A 522 -42.53 -24.44 -31.23
N ASP A 523 -42.46 -24.75 -29.93
CA ASP A 523 -42.83 -26.03 -29.29
C ASP A 523 -44.17 -26.00 -28.49
N LEU A 524 -45.17 -25.21 -28.89
CA LEU A 524 -46.49 -25.20 -28.23
C LEU A 524 -47.41 -26.36 -28.63
N ALA A 525 -47.16 -27.00 -29.78
CA ALA A 525 -47.92 -28.16 -30.23
C ALA A 525 -47.27 -29.46 -29.74
N ILE A 526 -47.97 -30.22 -28.91
CA ILE A 526 -47.56 -31.56 -28.45
C ILE A 526 -48.64 -32.59 -28.79
N ASP A 527 -48.22 -33.79 -29.18
CA ASP A 527 -49.12 -34.94 -29.23
C ASP A 527 -49.56 -35.29 -27.80
N PRO A 528 -50.87 -35.21 -27.45
CA PRO A 528 -51.34 -35.49 -26.09
C PRO A 528 -51.05 -36.92 -25.64
N ALA A 529 -50.77 -37.86 -26.54
CA ALA A 529 -50.31 -39.21 -26.20
C ALA A 529 -48.93 -39.22 -25.50
N LEU A 530 -48.15 -38.15 -25.64
CA LEU A 530 -46.86 -37.93 -24.98
C LEU A 530 -46.99 -37.13 -23.67
N LEU A 531 -48.20 -36.87 -23.18
CA LEU A 531 -48.44 -36.27 -21.87
C LEU A 531 -48.66 -37.34 -20.80
N LEU A 532 -48.11 -37.09 -19.62
CA LEU A 532 -48.34 -37.90 -18.44
C LEU A 532 -49.68 -37.50 -17.81
N ARG A 533 -50.52 -38.49 -17.51
CA ARG A 533 -51.69 -38.29 -16.65
C ARG A 533 -51.28 -38.36 -15.18
N HIS A 534 -51.50 -37.27 -14.46
CA HIS A 534 -51.20 -37.14 -13.04
C HIS A 534 -52.48 -37.30 -12.21
N ASP A 535 -52.67 -38.48 -11.63
CA ASP A 535 -53.82 -38.82 -10.79
C ASP A 535 -53.39 -38.96 -9.32
N ALA A 536 -53.35 -37.84 -8.60
CA ALA A 536 -53.07 -37.83 -7.16
C ALA A 536 -54.37 -37.74 -6.35
N ALA A 537 -54.58 -38.67 -5.41
CA ALA A 537 -55.82 -38.77 -4.64
C ALA A 537 -56.07 -37.54 -3.73
N ASP A 538 -55.01 -36.84 -3.34
CA ASP A 538 -55.02 -35.69 -2.44
C ASP A 538 -55.06 -34.33 -3.17
N VAL A 539 -55.04 -34.33 -4.50
CA VAL A 539 -55.15 -33.13 -5.35
C VAL A 539 -56.54 -33.05 -5.99
N ASP A 540 -57.13 -31.86 -6.00
CA ASP A 540 -58.39 -31.59 -6.68
C ASP A 540 -58.13 -31.05 -8.09
N TYR A 541 -58.68 -31.72 -9.10
CA TYR A 541 -58.54 -31.31 -10.50
C TYR A 541 -59.81 -30.64 -10.99
N GLY A 542 -59.65 -29.54 -11.73
CA GLY A 542 -60.75 -28.86 -12.40
C GLY A 542 -61.55 -29.77 -13.36
N PRO A 543 -62.70 -29.30 -13.84
CA PRO A 543 -63.47 -30.02 -14.84
C PRO A 543 -62.69 -30.14 -16.15
N VAL A 544 -62.78 -31.30 -16.80
CA VAL A 544 -62.29 -31.48 -18.17
C VAL A 544 -63.22 -30.69 -19.09
N THR A 545 -62.66 -29.71 -19.81
CA THR A 545 -63.41 -28.86 -20.76
C THR A 545 -62.75 -28.96 -22.13
N SER A 546 -62.19 -27.87 -22.68
CA SER A 546 -61.33 -27.92 -23.88
C SER A 546 -59.93 -28.48 -23.60
N GLY A 547 -59.54 -28.58 -22.32
CA GLY A 547 -58.29 -29.21 -21.85
C GLY A 547 -58.52 -30.18 -20.69
N ASP A 548 -57.50 -30.95 -20.33
CA ASP A 548 -57.51 -31.89 -19.19
C ASP A 548 -56.50 -31.43 -18.12
N PRO A 549 -56.96 -30.99 -16.92
CA PRO A 549 -56.08 -30.55 -15.83
C PRO A 549 -55.20 -31.66 -15.25
N ARG A 550 -55.39 -32.92 -15.66
CA ARG A 550 -54.56 -34.05 -15.26
C ARG A 550 -53.42 -34.34 -16.22
N LEU A 551 -53.48 -33.83 -17.46
CA LEU A 551 -52.42 -34.05 -18.44
C LEU A 551 -51.35 -32.97 -18.31
N MET A 552 -50.09 -33.42 -18.19
CA MET A 552 -48.92 -32.55 -18.07
C MET A 552 -47.64 -33.29 -18.46
N GLN A 553 -46.57 -32.55 -18.73
CA GLN A 553 -45.27 -33.17 -18.99
C GLN A 553 -44.64 -33.72 -17.69
N PRO A 554 -43.79 -34.77 -17.76
CA PRO A 554 -43.14 -35.36 -16.59
C PRO A 554 -42.33 -34.38 -15.71
N PRO A 555 -41.60 -33.37 -16.24
CA PRO A 555 -40.96 -32.36 -15.41
C PRO A 555 -41.95 -31.57 -14.54
N LEU A 556 -43.09 -31.17 -15.10
CA LEU A 556 -44.13 -30.42 -14.40
C LEU A 556 -44.79 -31.26 -13.31
N ALA A 557 -45.12 -32.52 -13.61
CA ALA A 557 -45.65 -33.47 -12.64
C ALA A 557 -44.74 -33.62 -11.41
N ARG A 558 -43.43 -33.75 -11.61
CA ARG A 558 -42.45 -33.83 -10.51
C ARG A 558 -42.41 -32.57 -9.65
N MET A 559 -42.52 -31.39 -10.26
CA MET A 559 -42.57 -30.11 -9.54
C MET A 559 -43.88 -30.00 -8.74
N LEU A 560 -45.00 -30.47 -9.30
CA LEU A 560 -46.30 -30.52 -8.63
C LEU A 560 -46.29 -31.48 -7.43
N ASP A 561 -45.69 -32.67 -7.57
CA ASP A 561 -45.51 -33.63 -6.48
C ASP A 561 -44.65 -33.06 -5.33
N ARG A 562 -43.60 -32.30 -5.66
CA ARG A 562 -42.78 -31.58 -4.67
C ARG A 562 -43.59 -30.51 -3.96
N LEU A 563 -44.34 -29.69 -4.71
CA LEU A 563 -45.21 -28.67 -4.15
C LEU A 563 -46.23 -29.28 -3.19
N ARG A 564 -46.89 -30.37 -3.60
CA ARG A 564 -47.82 -31.15 -2.77
C ARG A 564 -47.19 -31.61 -1.47
N THR A 565 -45.95 -32.11 -1.52
CA THR A 565 -45.20 -32.54 -0.34
C THR A 565 -44.94 -31.37 0.62
N MET A 566 -44.70 -30.17 0.07
CA MET A 566 -44.40 -28.96 0.84
C MET A 566 -45.63 -28.28 1.43
N THR A 567 -46.79 -28.34 0.77
CA THR A 567 -48.04 -27.77 1.29
C THR A 567 -48.64 -28.60 2.43
N GLY A 568 -48.19 -29.86 2.58
CA GLY A 568 -48.60 -30.75 3.67
C GLY A 568 -50.10 -31.03 3.69
N ALA A 569 -50.64 -31.41 4.86
CA ALA A 569 -52.07 -31.71 5.04
C ALA A 569 -52.95 -30.47 5.28
N ALA A 570 -52.40 -29.26 5.15
CA ALA A 570 -53.07 -28.00 5.46
C ALA A 570 -54.07 -27.60 4.35
N GLY A 571 -55.10 -28.42 4.09
CA GLY A 571 -56.02 -28.23 2.97
C GLY A 571 -55.61 -29.00 1.71
N ARG A 572 -56.31 -28.78 0.59
CA ARG A 572 -56.05 -29.47 -0.68
C ARG A 572 -55.52 -28.50 -1.74
N LEU A 573 -54.57 -29.01 -2.52
CA LEU A 573 -54.08 -28.34 -3.72
C LEU A 573 -55.08 -28.53 -4.86
N HIS A 574 -55.46 -27.44 -5.51
CA HIS A 574 -56.38 -27.43 -6.63
C HIS A 574 -55.62 -27.09 -7.92
N VAL A 575 -55.61 -28.00 -8.89
CA VAL A 575 -55.16 -27.74 -10.25
C VAL A 575 -56.37 -27.28 -11.06
N VAL A 576 -56.50 -25.96 -11.22
CA VAL A 576 -57.63 -25.32 -11.93
C VAL A 576 -57.55 -25.60 -13.43
N ALA A 577 -56.34 -25.52 -14.00
CA ALA A 577 -56.05 -25.83 -15.38
C ALA A 577 -54.61 -26.37 -15.50
N ALA A 578 -54.38 -27.29 -16.44
CA ALA A 578 -53.05 -27.77 -16.85
C ALA A 578 -52.98 -27.77 -18.38
N TRP A 579 -52.88 -28.92 -19.04
CA TRP A 579 -52.87 -28.98 -20.50
C TRP A 579 -54.19 -28.47 -21.12
N THR A 580 -54.05 -27.49 -22.01
CA THR A 580 -55.14 -26.88 -22.78
C THR A 580 -54.65 -26.62 -24.22
N PRO A 581 -55.09 -27.37 -25.24
CA PRO A 581 -54.48 -27.40 -26.58
C PRO A 581 -54.41 -26.02 -27.28
N ASP A 582 -55.42 -25.16 -27.10
CA ASP A 582 -55.49 -23.83 -27.74
C ASP A 582 -55.02 -22.69 -26.82
N ALA A 583 -54.33 -22.98 -25.72
CA ALA A 583 -53.82 -21.94 -24.83
C ALA A 583 -52.67 -21.16 -25.50
N ALA A 584 -52.64 -19.84 -25.31
CA ALA A 584 -51.57 -18.98 -25.81
C ALA A 584 -50.28 -19.03 -24.95
N ASP A 585 -50.20 -19.98 -24.01
CA ASP A 585 -49.12 -20.11 -23.04
C ASP A 585 -48.66 -21.58 -22.95
N ALA A 586 -47.66 -21.87 -22.12
CA ALA A 586 -47.08 -23.20 -21.95
C ALA A 586 -48.08 -24.33 -21.58
N ARG A 587 -49.36 -24.01 -21.28
CA ARG A 587 -50.42 -25.04 -21.15
C ARG A 587 -50.72 -25.76 -22.45
N ALA A 588 -50.55 -25.17 -23.63
CA ALA A 588 -50.74 -25.87 -24.90
C ALA A 588 -49.84 -27.10 -25.05
N ALA A 589 -48.64 -27.03 -24.48
CA ALA A 589 -47.69 -28.12 -24.43
C ALA A 589 -47.71 -28.94 -23.12
N GLY A 590 -48.63 -28.64 -22.19
CA GLY A 590 -48.72 -29.31 -20.89
C GLY A 590 -47.55 -28.98 -19.95
N ARG A 591 -46.92 -27.82 -20.12
CA ARG A 591 -45.76 -27.33 -19.33
C ARG A 591 -46.13 -26.30 -18.27
N ALA A 592 -47.40 -25.94 -18.13
CA ALA A 592 -47.87 -25.00 -17.14
C ALA A 592 -49.16 -25.46 -16.44
N VAL A 593 -49.37 -24.93 -15.24
CA VAL A 593 -50.54 -25.15 -14.39
C VAL A 593 -51.03 -23.85 -13.77
N VAL A 594 -52.33 -23.78 -13.51
CA VAL A 594 -52.96 -22.76 -12.67
C VAL A 594 -53.39 -23.41 -11.37
N LEU A 595 -52.85 -22.92 -10.26
CA LEU A 595 -52.95 -23.52 -8.94
C LEU A 595 -53.74 -22.64 -7.96
N ARG A 596 -54.49 -23.28 -7.07
CA ARG A 596 -55.10 -22.70 -5.86
C ARG A 596 -54.89 -23.63 -4.68
N HIS A 597 -55.03 -23.11 -3.47
CA HIS A 597 -54.97 -23.93 -2.27
C HIS A 597 -56.08 -23.53 -1.29
N GLY A 598 -56.67 -24.51 -0.61
CA GLY A 598 -57.81 -24.29 0.29
C GLY A 598 -57.47 -23.52 1.57
N ALA A 599 -56.20 -23.54 2.02
CA ALA A 599 -55.80 -22.90 3.28
C ALA A 599 -54.50 -22.08 3.22
N ILE A 600 -53.80 -22.04 2.08
CA ILE A 600 -52.56 -21.26 1.92
C ILE A 600 -52.88 -20.05 1.06
N ALA A 601 -52.47 -18.86 1.48
CA ALA A 601 -52.71 -17.64 0.73
C ALA A 601 -51.99 -17.68 -0.63
N VAL A 602 -52.59 -17.08 -1.67
CA VAL A 602 -52.05 -17.13 -3.03
C VAL A 602 -50.58 -16.64 -3.12
N PRO A 603 -50.17 -15.53 -2.46
CA PRO A 603 -48.77 -15.10 -2.45
C PRO A 603 -47.79 -16.11 -1.84
N GLU A 604 -48.21 -16.82 -0.80
CA GLU A 604 -47.40 -17.87 -0.13
C GLU A 604 -47.35 -19.14 -0.99
N LEU A 605 -48.47 -19.51 -1.62
CA LEU A 605 -48.53 -20.63 -2.58
C LEU A 605 -47.58 -20.39 -3.75
N ALA A 606 -47.48 -19.16 -4.24
CA ALA A 606 -46.52 -18.79 -5.30
C ALA A 606 -45.07 -18.96 -4.82
N ALA A 607 -44.75 -18.54 -3.60
CA ALA A 607 -43.43 -18.74 -3.03
C ALA A 607 -43.08 -20.24 -2.88
N LEU A 608 -44.04 -21.05 -2.43
CA LEU A 608 -43.88 -22.50 -2.35
C LEU A 608 -43.75 -23.15 -3.74
N ALA A 609 -44.49 -22.67 -4.76
CA ALA A 609 -44.33 -23.16 -6.13
C ALA A 609 -42.92 -22.86 -6.64
N HIS A 610 -42.40 -21.65 -6.45
CA HIS A 610 -41.01 -21.35 -6.84
C HIS A 610 -40.02 -22.26 -6.08
N ARG A 611 -40.25 -22.48 -4.78
CA ARG A 611 -39.41 -23.36 -3.96
C ARG A 611 -39.47 -24.83 -4.43
N ALA A 612 -40.62 -25.31 -4.90
CA ALA A 612 -40.81 -26.65 -5.49
C ALA A 612 -40.06 -26.85 -6.82
N GLY A 613 -39.64 -25.76 -7.46
CA GLY A 613 -38.71 -25.77 -8.60
C GLY A 613 -39.34 -25.40 -9.94
N PHE A 614 -40.51 -24.76 -9.96
CA PHE A 614 -41.10 -24.23 -11.19
C PHE A 614 -40.21 -23.15 -11.80
N GLY A 615 -40.11 -23.18 -13.13
CA GLY A 615 -39.23 -22.32 -13.93
C GLY A 615 -39.67 -20.88 -14.00
N LEU A 616 -40.99 -20.66 -14.06
CA LEU A 616 -41.64 -19.36 -13.94
C LEU A 616 -42.82 -19.53 -12.98
N VAL A 617 -42.97 -18.59 -12.05
CA VAL A 617 -44.12 -18.50 -11.16
C VAL A 617 -44.66 -17.09 -11.21
N ARG A 618 -45.98 -16.95 -11.34
CA ARG A 618 -46.67 -15.66 -11.39
C ARG A 618 -47.95 -15.72 -10.58
N THR A 619 -48.13 -14.76 -9.67
CA THR A 619 -49.42 -14.58 -9.02
C THR A 619 -50.37 -13.86 -9.99
N LEU A 620 -51.58 -14.37 -10.18
CA LEU A 620 -52.56 -13.71 -11.06
C LEU A 620 -52.91 -12.31 -10.52
N PRO A 621 -53.15 -11.29 -11.38
CA PRO A 621 -53.37 -9.91 -10.94
C PRO A 621 -54.57 -9.73 -10.01
N ASP A 622 -55.59 -10.58 -10.16
CA ASP A 622 -56.81 -10.61 -9.33
C ASP A 622 -56.62 -11.40 -8.02
N ALA A 623 -55.40 -11.86 -7.74
CA ALA A 623 -55.03 -12.72 -6.62
C ALA A 623 -55.85 -14.02 -6.55
N THR A 624 -56.43 -14.47 -7.66
CA THR A 624 -57.30 -15.66 -7.64
C THR A 624 -56.52 -16.96 -7.78
N GLY A 625 -55.22 -16.95 -8.09
CA GLY A 625 -54.43 -18.17 -8.22
C GLY A 625 -52.98 -17.91 -8.62
N VAL A 626 -52.24 -19.00 -8.76
CA VAL A 626 -50.82 -18.99 -9.16
C VAL A 626 -50.68 -19.66 -10.52
N TYR A 627 -50.12 -18.96 -11.49
CA TYR A 627 -49.63 -19.56 -12.72
C TYR A 627 -48.21 -20.05 -12.49
N ALA A 628 -47.91 -21.31 -12.82
CA ALA A 628 -46.57 -21.85 -12.69
C ALA A 628 -46.23 -22.74 -13.89
N SER A 629 -45.05 -22.54 -14.47
CA SER A 629 -44.59 -23.29 -15.65
C SER A 629 -43.16 -23.76 -15.53
N CYS A 630 -42.78 -24.73 -16.37
CA CYS A 630 -41.41 -25.23 -16.48
C CYS A 630 -40.82 -24.94 -17.86
N ALA A 631 -39.47 -24.93 -17.92
CA ALA A 631 -38.75 -24.76 -19.17
C ALA A 631 -39.13 -25.84 -20.21
N PRO A 632 -38.99 -25.53 -21.52
CA PRO A 632 -39.05 -26.54 -22.56
C PRO A 632 -38.10 -27.69 -22.24
N GLY A 633 -38.61 -28.91 -22.36
CA GLY A 633 -37.87 -30.12 -22.08
C GLY A 633 -38.51 -31.29 -22.80
N THR A 634 -37.83 -32.44 -22.77
CA THR A 634 -38.35 -33.64 -23.42
C THR A 634 -39.63 -34.11 -22.72
N PRO A 635 -40.76 -34.28 -23.44
CA PRO A 635 -42.00 -34.77 -22.85
C PRO A 635 -41.93 -36.24 -22.41
N VAL A 636 -40.84 -36.93 -22.76
CA VAL A 636 -40.53 -38.30 -22.37
C VAL A 636 -39.29 -38.30 -21.47
N VAL A 637 -39.34 -39.05 -20.38
CA VAL A 637 -38.19 -39.31 -19.50
C VAL A 637 -37.87 -40.79 -19.43
N ILE A 638 -36.60 -41.14 -19.25
CA ILE A 638 -36.14 -42.53 -19.08
C ILE A 638 -35.90 -42.79 -17.59
N GLY A 639 -36.31 -43.97 -17.09
CA GLY A 639 -35.89 -44.44 -15.78
C GLY A 639 -36.32 -45.87 -15.51
N LEU A 640 -36.30 -46.27 -14.24
CA LEU A 640 -36.78 -47.58 -13.83
C LEU A 640 -38.31 -47.65 -13.98
N PRO A 641 -38.91 -48.81 -14.27
CA PRO A 641 -40.36 -48.97 -14.33
C PRO A 641 -41.02 -48.46 -13.05
N GLY A 642 -41.90 -47.46 -13.16
CA GLY A 642 -42.58 -46.83 -12.01
C GLY A 642 -41.75 -45.81 -11.22
N ALA A 643 -40.48 -45.59 -11.59
CA ALA A 643 -39.57 -44.66 -10.91
C ALA A 643 -38.70 -43.90 -11.93
N ALA A 644 -39.36 -43.12 -12.80
CA ALA A 644 -38.69 -42.36 -13.85
C ALA A 644 -37.87 -41.18 -13.29
N GLY A 645 -36.65 -40.97 -13.83
CA GLY A 645 -35.80 -39.84 -13.47
C GLY A 645 -35.06 -39.95 -12.12
N GLN A 646 -34.88 -41.16 -11.58
CA GLN A 646 -33.97 -41.45 -10.48
C GLN A 646 -32.55 -41.77 -10.99
N ASP A 647 -31.54 -41.60 -10.15
CA ASP A 647 -30.17 -42.02 -10.45
C ASP A 647 -30.12 -43.54 -10.64
N ILE A 648 -29.76 -43.98 -11.85
CA ILE A 648 -29.70 -45.40 -12.18
C ILE A 648 -28.30 -45.90 -11.86
N THR A 649 -28.20 -46.82 -10.90
CA THR A 649 -26.95 -47.50 -10.57
C THR A 649 -27.09 -48.99 -10.84
N VAL A 650 -26.12 -49.58 -11.55
CA VAL A 650 -26.14 -51.00 -11.93
C VAL A 650 -24.75 -51.61 -11.79
N GLU A 651 -24.68 -52.88 -11.38
CA GLU A 651 -23.39 -53.60 -11.29
C GLU A 651 -22.95 -54.11 -12.67
N ALA A 652 -21.66 -53.99 -12.98
CA ALA A 652 -21.06 -54.52 -14.20
C ALA A 652 -21.34 -56.04 -14.31
N GLY A 653 -21.75 -56.47 -15.49
CA GLY A 653 -22.22 -57.84 -15.76
C GLY A 653 -23.70 -58.08 -15.46
N SER A 654 -24.42 -57.11 -14.88
CA SER A 654 -25.86 -57.19 -14.66
C SER A 654 -26.65 -56.47 -15.75
N THR A 655 -27.94 -56.79 -15.83
CA THR A 655 -28.90 -56.11 -16.72
C THR A 655 -29.97 -55.40 -15.91
N VAL A 656 -30.42 -54.24 -16.40
CA VAL A 656 -31.57 -53.50 -15.85
C VAL A 656 -32.53 -53.11 -16.96
N THR A 657 -33.83 -53.17 -16.71
CA THR A 657 -34.84 -52.69 -17.68
C THR A 657 -35.13 -51.23 -17.41
N LEU A 658 -34.99 -50.39 -18.43
CA LEU A 658 -35.42 -48.99 -18.43
C LEU A 658 -36.71 -48.84 -19.22
N ALA A 659 -37.54 -47.87 -18.80
CA ALA A 659 -38.80 -47.54 -19.44
C ALA A 659 -38.89 -46.02 -19.68
N ALA A 660 -39.50 -45.67 -20.80
CA ALA A 660 -39.98 -44.34 -21.12
C ALA A 660 -41.26 -44.02 -20.35
N SER A 661 -41.36 -42.80 -19.82
CA SER A 661 -42.55 -42.28 -19.17
C SER A 661 -42.86 -40.87 -19.70
N PRO A 662 -44.07 -40.61 -20.23
CA PRO A 662 -45.15 -41.58 -20.45
C PRO A 662 -44.77 -42.63 -21.49
N VAL A 663 -45.51 -43.74 -21.54
CA VAL A 663 -45.27 -44.81 -22.52
C VAL A 663 -45.62 -44.27 -23.91
N PRO A 664 -44.67 -44.19 -24.86
CA PRO A 664 -44.96 -43.70 -26.19
C PRO A 664 -46.04 -44.54 -26.90
N PRO A 665 -46.87 -43.93 -27.77
CA PRO A 665 -47.90 -44.66 -28.49
C PRO A 665 -47.29 -45.73 -29.40
N ALA A 666 -48.02 -46.82 -29.65
CA ALA A 666 -47.52 -47.95 -30.43
C ALA A 666 -47.11 -47.59 -31.88
N ALA A 667 -47.62 -46.47 -32.42
CA ALA A 667 -47.30 -45.97 -33.74
C ALA A 667 -46.06 -45.03 -33.78
N ALA A 668 -45.45 -44.72 -32.63
CA ALA A 668 -44.25 -43.88 -32.58
C ALA A 668 -43.01 -44.65 -33.05
N ASP A 669 -42.12 -43.98 -33.79
CA ASP A 669 -40.79 -44.49 -34.10
C ASP A 669 -39.87 -44.26 -32.89
N LEU A 670 -39.19 -45.32 -32.43
CA LEU A 670 -38.39 -45.33 -31.20
C LEU A 670 -36.98 -45.82 -31.48
N ARG A 671 -35.99 -44.98 -31.18
CA ARG A 671 -34.57 -45.34 -31.32
C ARG A 671 -33.82 -45.22 -29.99
N TRP A 672 -33.48 -46.37 -29.42
CA TRP A 672 -32.57 -46.43 -28.26
C TRP A 672 -31.12 -46.40 -28.72
N SER A 673 -30.30 -45.60 -28.04
CA SER A 673 -28.87 -45.47 -28.32
C SER A 673 -28.07 -45.18 -27.06
N VAL A 674 -26.75 -45.37 -27.13
CA VAL A 674 -25.81 -45.04 -26.06
C VAL A 674 -24.98 -43.85 -26.52
N ALA A 675 -25.12 -42.72 -25.84
CA ALA A 675 -24.41 -41.50 -26.18
C ALA A 675 -22.96 -41.52 -25.65
N ALA A 676 -22.73 -42.15 -24.49
CA ALA A 676 -21.41 -42.31 -23.89
C ALA A 676 -21.37 -43.47 -22.89
N GLY A 677 -20.18 -44.05 -22.67
CA GLY A 677 -19.91 -45.03 -21.62
C GLY A 677 -20.05 -46.50 -22.02
N GLY A 678 -19.76 -47.39 -21.08
CA GLY A 678 -19.68 -48.84 -21.29
C GLY A 678 -20.96 -49.59 -20.97
N VAL A 679 -22.07 -49.23 -21.62
CA VAL A 679 -23.34 -49.96 -21.52
C VAL A 679 -23.79 -50.43 -22.91
N GLY A 680 -24.48 -51.56 -22.97
CA GLY A 680 -25.24 -51.98 -24.14
C GLY A 680 -26.73 -51.72 -23.93
N VAL A 681 -27.45 -51.32 -24.98
CA VAL A 681 -28.91 -51.11 -24.92
C VAL A 681 -29.61 -51.95 -25.99
N ALA A 682 -30.61 -52.73 -25.59
CA ALA A 682 -31.41 -53.56 -26.47
C ALA A 682 -32.91 -53.26 -26.24
N PRO A 683 -33.66 -52.80 -27.26
CA PRO A 683 -35.11 -52.63 -27.14
C PRO A 683 -35.80 -53.94 -26.74
N ALA A 684 -36.74 -53.88 -25.79
CA ALA A 684 -37.43 -55.05 -25.25
C ALA A 684 -38.95 -55.05 -25.54
N ALA A 685 -39.58 -53.87 -25.51
CA ALA A 685 -41.00 -53.65 -25.86
C ALA A 685 -41.22 -52.16 -26.19
N ALA A 686 -42.44 -51.77 -26.57
CA ALA A 686 -42.78 -50.36 -26.79
C ALA A 686 -42.38 -49.50 -25.58
N GLY A 687 -41.48 -48.54 -25.79
CA GLY A 687 -40.96 -47.66 -24.74
C GLY A 687 -40.08 -48.34 -23.69
N ARG A 688 -39.61 -49.58 -23.86
CA ARG A 688 -38.73 -50.27 -22.90
C ARG A 688 -37.46 -50.80 -23.55
N ALA A 689 -36.35 -50.71 -22.83
CA ALA A 689 -35.08 -51.30 -23.24
C ALA A 689 -34.37 -51.99 -22.08
N THR A 690 -33.72 -53.10 -22.38
CA THR A 690 -32.80 -53.79 -21.48
C THR A 690 -31.42 -53.19 -21.64
N VAL A 691 -30.86 -52.71 -20.54
CA VAL A 691 -29.51 -52.13 -20.46
C VAL A 691 -28.58 -53.17 -19.84
N THR A 692 -27.52 -53.52 -20.56
CA THR A 692 -26.47 -54.42 -20.08
C THR A 692 -25.27 -53.58 -19.63
N ALA A 693 -24.91 -53.69 -18.36
CA ALA A 693 -23.76 -52.98 -17.82
C ALA A 693 -22.47 -53.71 -18.18
N VAL A 694 -21.58 -53.07 -18.95
CA VAL A 694 -20.36 -53.72 -19.49
C VAL A 694 -19.13 -53.25 -18.73
N THR A 695 -18.84 -51.94 -18.75
CA THR A 695 -17.64 -51.36 -18.16
C THR A 695 -18.02 -50.41 -17.01
N PRO A 696 -17.35 -50.49 -15.84
CA PRO A 696 -17.53 -49.52 -14.77
C PRO A 696 -17.32 -48.07 -15.22
N GLY A 697 -18.10 -47.15 -14.67
CA GLY A 697 -18.05 -45.73 -14.99
C GLY A 697 -19.42 -45.12 -15.31
N PRO A 698 -19.47 -43.81 -15.60
CA PRO A 698 -20.69 -43.15 -16.04
C PRO A 698 -21.02 -43.54 -17.49
N ALA A 699 -22.30 -43.70 -17.77
CA ALA A 699 -22.84 -43.90 -19.10
C ALA A 699 -24.08 -43.04 -19.31
N VAL A 700 -24.39 -42.71 -20.55
CA VAL A 700 -25.57 -41.94 -20.95
C VAL A 700 -26.32 -42.70 -22.03
N ILE A 701 -27.59 -42.97 -21.78
CA ILE A 701 -28.50 -43.64 -22.70
C ILE A 701 -29.51 -42.64 -23.22
N THR A 702 -29.80 -42.72 -24.51
CA THR A 702 -30.72 -41.83 -25.21
C THR A 702 -31.86 -42.62 -25.86
N LEU A 703 -33.04 -42.01 -25.91
CA LEU A 703 -34.21 -42.50 -26.61
C LEU A 703 -34.74 -41.38 -27.51
N ASP A 704 -34.67 -41.56 -28.82
CA ASP A 704 -35.36 -40.68 -29.76
C ASP A 704 -36.77 -41.23 -30.03
N VAL A 705 -37.77 -40.35 -29.97
CA VAL A 705 -39.19 -40.65 -30.16
C VAL A 705 -39.73 -39.75 -31.27
N VAL A 706 -40.32 -40.32 -32.31
CA VAL A 706 -41.05 -39.58 -33.35
C VAL A 706 -42.51 -40.04 -33.37
N SER A 707 -43.45 -39.16 -33.05
CA SER A 707 -44.90 -39.43 -33.02
C SER A 707 -45.66 -38.26 -33.64
N GLY A 708 -46.55 -38.51 -34.60
CA GLY A 708 -47.45 -37.47 -35.14
C GLY A 708 -46.74 -36.24 -35.75
N GLY A 709 -45.51 -36.41 -36.26
CA GLY A 709 -44.68 -35.29 -36.76
C GLY A 709 -43.86 -34.56 -35.69
N PHE A 710 -44.04 -34.90 -34.41
CA PHE A 710 -43.27 -34.40 -33.29
C PHE A 710 -42.06 -35.32 -33.00
N ALA A 711 -40.88 -34.74 -32.77
CA ALA A 711 -39.65 -35.47 -32.46
C ALA A 711 -39.10 -35.03 -31.09
N ALA A 712 -38.68 -35.98 -30.26
CA ALA A 712 -38.13 -35.72 -28.94
C ALA A 712 -37.05 -36.72 -28.55
N THR A 713 -35.98 -36.24 -27.90
CA THR A 713 -34.89 -37.07 -27.39
C THR A 713 -34.87 -37.05 -25.86
N ALA A 714 -35.05 -38.20 -25.22
CA ALA A 714 -34.88 -38.37 -23.78
C ALA A 714 -33.49 -38.91 -23.47
N SER A 715 -32.92 -38.54 -22.32
CA SER A 715 -31.64 -39.10 -21.86
C SER A 715 -31.69 -39.50 -20.38
N ALA A 716 -30.90 -40.50 -20.02
CA ALA A 716 -30.69 -40.90 -18.63
C ALA A 716 -29.22 -41.26 -18.38
N ALA A 717 -28.71 -40.79 -17.23
CA ALA A 717 -27.40 -41.17 -16.74
C ALA A 717 -27.50 -42.52 -16.00
N VAL A 718 -26.57 -43.42 -16.31
CA VAL A 718 -26.42 -44.73 -15.69
C VAL A 718 -25.01 -44.81 -15.11
N ARG A 719 -24.89 -45.07 -13.80
CA ARG A 719 -23.60 -45.33 -13.16
C ARG A 719 -23.37 -46.83 -13.06
N VAL A 720 -22.39 -47.33 -13.82
CA VAL A 720 -21.97 -48.72 -13.73
C VAL A 720 -20.92 -48.87 -12.63
N LEU A 721 -21.20 -49.70 -11.64
CA LEU A 721 -20.28 -50.03 -10.54
C LEU A 721 -19.62 -51.39 -10.79
N PRO A 722 -18.36 -51.62 -10.40
CA PRO A 722 -17.82 -52.97 -10.40
C PRO A 722 -18.56 -53.83 -9.34
N ALA A 723 -18.88 -55.08 -9.65
CA ALA A 723 -19.44 -56.00 -8.66
C ALA A 723 -18.40 -56.37 -7.58
N THR A 724 -17.15 -56.53 -8.00
CA THR A 724 -15.96 -56.79 -7.18
C THR A 724 -14.72 -56.23 -7.89
N LEU A 725 -13.64 -55.98 -7.14
CA LEU A 725 -12.33 -55.61 -7.69
C LEU A 725 -11.32 -56.74 -7.44
N ALA A 726 -10.55 -57.13 -8.46
CA ALA A 726 -9.52 -58.17 -8.31
C ALA A 726 -8.36 -57.69 -7.44
N THR A 727 -7.67 -58.61 -6.76
CA THR A 727 -6.44 -58.29 -6.01
C THR A 727 -5.38 -57.69 -6.94
N GLY A 728 -4.78 -56.57 -6.53
CA GLY A 728 -3.82 -55.80 -7.34
C GLY A 728 -4.45 -54.86 -8.36
N ALA A 729 -5.77 -54.93 -8.59
CA ALA A 729 -6.47 -53.98 -9.47
C ALA A 729 -6.80 -52.68 -8.73
N SER A 730 -6.90 -51.59 -9.50
CA SER A 730 -7.32 -50.27 -9.04
C SER A 730 -8.46 -49.74 -9.90
N ILE A 731 -9.23 -48.79 -9.36
CA ILE A 731 -10.29 -48.07 -10.06
C ILE A 731 -10.30 -46.60 -9.62
N SER A 732 -10.41 -45.66 -10.57
CA SER A 732 -10.60 -44.23 -10.29
C SER A 732 -12.08 -43.83 -10.25
N ALA A 733 -12.39 -42.61 -9.79
CA ALA A 733 -13.76 -42.10 -9.64
C ALA A 733 -14.63 -42.13 -10.92
N ASP A 734 -13.99 -42.04 -12.09
CA ASP A 734 -14.63 -42.11 -13.40
C ASP A 734 -14.89 -43.57 -13.86
N GLY A 735 -14.48 -44.56 -13.08
CA GLY A 735 -14.62 -45.98 -13.39
C GLY A 735 -13.44 -46.60 -14.13
N THR A 736 -12.38 -45.84 -14.43
CA THR A 736 -11.21 -46.36 -15.17
C THR A 736 -10.47 -47.41 -14.34
N LEU A 737 -10.41 -48.65 -14.85
CA LEU A 737 -9.66 -49.74 -14.23
C LEU A 737 -8.16 -49.61 -14.48
N GLY A 738 -7.34 -49.99 -13.50
CA GLY A 738 -5.88 -49.89 -13.58
C GLY A 738 -5.34 -48.46 -13.43
N ALA A 739 -6.17 -47.52 -12.96
CA ALA A 739 -5.78 -46.13 -12.79
C ALA A 739 -4.64 -45.96 -11.77
N GLY A 740 -3.75 -45.00 -12.06
CA GLY A 740 -2.67 -44.58 -11.15
C GLY A 740 -3.20 -43.79 -9.95
N ARG A 741 -2.35 -43.66 -8.91
CA ARG A 741 -2.68 -42.90 -7.69
C ARG A 741 -2.90 -41.41 -7.95
N ASP A 742 -2.36 -40.90 -9.05
CA ASP A 742 -2.48 -39.50 -9.47
C ASP A 742 -3.94 -39.09 -9.72
N ALA A 743 -4.86 -40.05 -9.89
CA ALA A 743 -6.30 -39.81 -9.93
C ALA A 743 -6.85 -39.15 -8.63
N ALA A 744 -6.14 -39.27 -7.52
CA ALA A 744 -6.45 -38.56 -6.28
C ALA A 744 -5.73 -37.19 -6.15
N GLY A 745 -4.87 -36.81 -7.10
CA GLY A 745 -4.10 -35.57 -7.07
C GLY A 745 -2.94 -35.57 -6.07
N ALA A 746 -2.12 -34.52 -6.13
CA ALA A 746 -0.95 -34.35 -5.28
C ALA A 746 -1.33 -33.94 -3.83
N PRO A 747 -0.45 -34.21 -2.85
CA PRO A 747 -0.55 -33.61 -1.52
C PRO A 747 -0.23 -32.11 -1.58
N ALA A 748 -0.94 -31.29 -0.79
CA ALA A 748 -0.58 -29.88 -0.57
C ALA A 748 0.81 -29.74 0.07
N GLU A 749 1.56 -28.69 -0.29
CA GLU A 749 2.89 -28.42 0.30
C GLU A 749 2.83 -28.11 1.80
N ARG A 750 1.74 -27.49 2.25
CA ARG A 750 1.47 -27.14 3.65
C ARG A 750 0.10 -27.67 4.05
N PHE A 751 0.00 -28.26 5.23
CA PHE A 751 -1.24 -28.77 5.80
C PHE A 751 -1.17 -28.74 7.32
N ASP A 752 -2.19 -28.17 7.97
CA ASP A 752 -2.33 -28.19 9.42
C ASP A 752 -3.23 -29.37 9.86
N PRO A 753 -2.72 -30.30 10.70
CA PRO A 753 -3.53 -31.40 11.24
C PRO A 753 -4.76 -30.98 12.06
N ALA A 754 -4.90 -29.70 12.44
CA ALA A 754 -6.09 -29.14 13.09
C ALA A 754 -7.35 -29.19 12.21
N PHE A 755 -7.19 -29.26 10.87
CA PHE A 755 -8.31 -29.44 9.93
C PHE A 755 -8.80 -30.89 9.85
N LEU A 756 -8.15 -31.85 10.52
CA LEU A 756 -8.59 -33.24 10.54
C LEU A 756 -9.73 -33.43 11.53
N VAL A 757 -10.70 -34.24 11.13
CA VAL A 757 -11.76 -34.74 12.02
C VAL A 757 -11.40 -36.14 12.49
N THR A 758 -11.81 -36.47 13.72
CA THR A 758 -11.75 -37.85 14.22
C THR A 758 -13.06 -38.54 13.85
N PHE A 759 -13.00 -39.58 13.03
CA PHE A 759 -14.18 -40.32 12.61
C PHE A 759 -14.59 -41.34 13.67
N THR A 760 -15.82 -41.23 14.16
CA THR A 760 -16.42 -42.16 15.14
C THR A 760 -17.74 -42.71 14.60
N HIS A 761 -17.86 -44.04 14.54
CA HIS A 761 -19.09 -44.72 14.15
C HIS A 761 -19.13 -46.12 14.81
N PRO A 762 -20.30 -46.62 15.28
CA PRO A 762 -20.39 -47.92 15.96
C PRO A 762 -19.81 -49.10 15.16
N SER A 763 -19.98 -49.08 13.83
CA SER A 763 -19.48 -50.12 12.92
C SER A 763 -18.02 -49.95 12.48
N VAL A 764 -17.27 -48.97 13.03
CA VAL A 764 -15.88 -48.69 12.63
C VAL A 764 -14.95 -48.76 13.82
N THR A 765 -13.84 -49.47 13.67
CA THR A 765 -12.77 -49.57 14.68
C THR A 765 -11.45 -49.08 14.08
N ALA A 766 -10.82 -48.07 14.68
CA ALA A 766 -9.51 -47.59 14.25
C ALA A 766 -8.39 -48.31 15.02
N ALA A 767 -7.37 -48.79 14.30
CA ALA A 767 -6.23 -49.49 14.91
C ALA A 767 -5.38 -48.57 15.80
N THR A 768 -5.34 -47.28 15.48
CA THR A 768 -4.70 -46.21 16.27
C THR A 768 -5.58 -44.97 16.26
N ALA A 769 -5.32 -44.02 17.16
CA ALA A 769 -6.03 -42.73 17.15
C ALA A 769 -5.86 -41.99 15.81
N ASP A 770 -4.64 -41.97 15.25
CA ASP A 770 -4.37 -41.33 13.96
C ASP A 770 -4.99 -42.09 12.78
N ALA A 771 -5.19 -43.40 12.87
CA ALA A 771 -5.93 -44.15 11.84
C ALA A 771 -7.41 -43.70 11.73
N GLY A 772 -7.97 -43.13 12.80
CA GLY A 772 -9.30 -42.52 12.81
C GLY A 772 -9.34 -41.05 12.40
N ARG A 773 -8.18 -40.39 12.21
CA ARG A 773 -8.11 -38.99 11.81
C ARG A 773 -8.04 -38.86 10.29
N MET A 774 -8.91 -38.03 9.73
CA MET A 774 -9.02 -37.84 8.28
C MET A 774 -9.61 -36.48 7.93
N GLN A 775 -9.49 -36.06 6.66
CA GLN A 775 -10.13 -34.83 6.21
C GLN A 775 -11.66 -34.96 6.21
N PRO A 776 -12.41 -33.86 6.35
CA PRO A 776 -13.88 -33.87 6.34
C PRO A 776 -14.47 -34.56 5.09
N GLY A 777 -13.91 -34.32 3.91
CA GLY A 777 -14.36 -34.96 2.67
C GLY A 777 -14.10 -36.48 2.63
N THR A 778 -13.01 -36.94 3.26
CA THR A 778 -12.72 -38.37 3.46
C THR A 778 -13.71 -38.99 4.47
N ALA A 779 -13.99 -38.30 5.57
CA ALA A 779 -14.99 -38.70 6.56
C ALA A 779 -16.40 -38.81 5.97
N GLY A 780 -16.79 -37.89 5.07
CA GLY A 780 -18.08 -37.94 4.37
C GLY A 780 -18.25 -39.21 3.53
N ARG A 781 -17.21 -39.59 2.78
CA ARG A 781 -17.19 -40.82 1.96
C ARG A 781 -17.16 -42.08 2.82
N LEU A 782 -16.41 -42.07 3.92
CA LEU A 782 -16.42 -43.17 4.87
C LEU A 782 -17.81 -43.35 5.50
N ARG A 783 -18.52 -42.24 5.82
CA ARG A 783 -19.90 -42.29 6.30
C ARG A 783 -20.84 -42.91 5.27
N ALA A 784 -20.74 -42.50 4.00
CA ALA A 784 -21.52 -43.07 2.90
C ALA A 784 -21.24 -44.57 2.69
N LEU A 785 -19.98 -44.98 2.80
CA LEU A 785 -19.60 -46.40 2.75
C LEU A 785 -20.27 -47.17 3.89
N VAL A 786 -20.12 -46.71 5.13
CA VAL A 786 -20.58 -47.45 6.31
C VAL A 786 -22.10 -47.47 6.43
N SER A 787 -22.82 -46.47 5.91
CA SER A 787 -24.30 -46.49 5.89
C SER A 787 -24.91 -47.67 5.12
N GLY A 788 -24.15 -48.28 4.20
CA GLY A 788 -24.56 -49.45 3.43
C GLY A 788 -23.95 -50.77 3.92
N LEU A 789 -23.21 -50.78 5.02
CA LEU A 789 -22.49 -51.96 5.52
C LEU A 789 -23.15 -52.57 6.76
N THR A 790 -23.05 -53.89 6.85
CA THR A 790 -23.34 -54.66 8.07
C THR A 790 -22.05 -55.35 8.53
N GLY A 791 -21.76 -55.33 9.84
CA GLY A 791 -20.49 -55.83 10.40
C GLY A 791 -19.51 -54.71 10.78
N THR A 792 -18.28 -55.09 11.13
CA THR A 792 -17.24 -54.15 11.58
C THR A 792 -16.21 -53.89 10.48
N LEU A 793 -15.94 -52.61 10.23
CA LEU A 793 -14.87 -52.09 9.38
C LEU A 793 -13.68 -51.64 10.25
N THR A 794 -12.50 -52.20 10.01
CA THR A 794 -11.26 -51.82 10.69
C THR A 794 -10.46 -50.85 9.82
N LEU A 795 -10.07 -49.70 10.38
CA LEU A 795 -9.14 -48.75 9.77
C LEU A 795 -7.73 -49.03 10.29
N SER A 796 -6.86 -49.57 9.45
CA SER A 796 -5.46 -49.84 9.82
C SER A 796 -4.56 -48.62 9.64
N SER A 797 -4.91 -47.70 8.75
CA SER A 797 -4.18 -46.45 8.52
C SER A 797 -5.13 -45.35 8.04
N GLY A 798 -4.84 -44.10 8.43
CA GLY A 798 -5.60 -42.90 8.07
C GLY A 798 -4.67 -41.69 7.95
N PHE A 799 -4.52 -40.91 9.03
CA PHE A 799 -3.51 -39.87 9.12
C PHE A 799 -2.14 -40.45 9.48
N VAL A 800 -1.09 -40.03 8.77
CA VAL A 800 0.30 -40.40 9.07
C VAL A 800 1.15 -39.12 9.08
N PRO A 801 1.53 -38.57 10.25
CA PRO A 801 2.25 -37.30 10.30
C PRO A 801 3.61 -37.37 9.57
N VAL A 802 3.98 -36.29 8.88
CA VAL A 802 5.29 -36.18 8.23
C VAL A 802 6.35 -35.87 9.30
N PRO A 803 7.48 -36.61 9.35
CA PRO A 803 8.63 -36.20 10.13
C PRO A 803 9.14 -34.82 9.69
N ALA A 804 9.77 -34.05 10.59
CA ALA A 804 10.32 -32.75 10.24
C ALA A 804 11.30 -32.86 9.05
N GLY A 805 11.05 -32.08 7.99
CA GLY A 805 11.84 -32.11 6.74
C GLY A 805 11.47 -33.22 5.74
N GLY A 806 10.49 -34.07 6.05
CA GLY A 806 9.98 -35.09 5.11
C GLY A 806 9.05 -34.53 4.03
N THR A 807 8.83 -35.30 2.96
CA THR A 807 7.91 -34.93 1.88
C THR A 807 6.45 -35.22 2.28
N PRO A 808 5.51 -34.27 2.07
CA PRO A 808 4.08 -34.51 2.30
C PRO A 808 3.53 -35.69 1.50
N THR A 809 2.58 -36.40 2.08
CA THR A 809 1.84 -37.50 1.42
C THR A 809 0.34 -37.31 1.58
N LEU A 810 -0.47 -38.04 0.80
CA LEU A 810 -1.92 -38.02 0.99
C LEU A 810 -2.35 -38.55 2.37
N ALA A 811 -1.61 -39.52 2.91
CA ALA A 811 -1.82 -40.02 4.27
C ALA A 811 -1.49 -38.95 5.33
N SER A 812 -0.46 -38.14 5.10
CA SER A 812 -0.14 -37.02 6.00
C SER A 812 -1.10 -35.85 5.93
N GLN A 813 -2.14 -35.95 5.11
CA GLN A 813 -3.24 -35.00 5.03
C GLN A 813 -4.58 -35.66 5.39
N GLY A 814 -4.56 -36.92 5.84
CA GLY A 814 -5.79 -37.67 6.16
C GLY A 814 -6.67 -37.92 4.94
N ARG A 815 -6.07 -38.00 3.74
CA ARG A 815 -6.74 -38.25 2.44
C ARG A 815 -6.51 -39.68 1.91
N ALA A 816 -5.88 -40.54 2.70
CA ALA A 816 -5.64 -41.95 2.37
C ALA A 816 -6.09 -42.84 3.52
N LEU A 817 -6.88 -43.87 3.25
CA LEU A 817 -7.26 -44.87 4.25
C LEU A 817 -6.83 -46.26 3.80
N THR A 818 -6.43 -47.09 4.76
CA THR A 818 -6.32 -48.55 4.58
C THR A 818 -7.36 -49.20 5.47
N MET A 819 -8.22 -50.03 4.89
CA MET A 819 -9.38 -50.60 5.57
C MET A 819 -9.56 -52.08 5.28
N ARG A 820 -10.14 -52.78 6.24
CA ARG A 820 -10.52 -54.19 6.13
C ARG A 820 -11.89 -54.40 6.76
N HIS A 821 -12.68 -55.31 6.21
CA HIS A 821 -14.00 -55.65 6.75
C HIS A 821 -14.01 -57.06 7.31
N SER A 822 -14.78 -57.26 8.39
CA SER A 822 -14.88 -58.55 9.10
C SER A 822 -15.58 -59.65 8.29
N ALA A 823 -16.55 -59.29 7.44
CA ALA A 823 -17.40 -60.25 6.71
C ALA A 823 -17.36 -60.12 5.18
N LEU A 824 -16.77 -59.05 4.63
CA LEU A 824 -16.76 -58.81 3.18
C LEU A 824 -15.38 -59.14 2.62
N SER A 825 -15.33 -59.71 1.41
CA SER A 825 -14.08 -59.82 0.67
C SER A 825 -13.53 -58.43 0.34
N ALA A 826 -12.20 -58.31 0.26
CA ALA A 826 -11.54 -57.05 -0.07
C ALA A 826 -12.04 -56.50 -1.43
N GLY A 827 -12.26 -57.36 -2.41
CA GLY A 827 -12.84 -56.97 -3.71
C GLY A 827 -14.24 -56.39 -3.62
N ARG A 828 -15.13 -56.95 -2.78
CA ARG A 828 -16.47 -56.39 -2.58
C ARG A 828 -16.43 -55.09 -1.78
N LEU A 829 -15.58 -55.00 -0.77
CA LEU A 829 -15.37 -53.77 -0.01
C LEU A 829 -14.84 -52.64 -0.91
N ALA A 830 -13.90 -52.95 -1.81
CA ALA A 830 -13.37 -51.99 -2.79
C ALA A 830 -14.46 -51.47 -3.75
N ALA A 831 -15.33 -52.35 -4.25
CA ALA A 831 -16.47 -51.95 -5.07
C ALA A 831 -17.41 -50.98 -4.33
N LEU A 832 -17.73 -51.26 -3.07
CA LEU A 832 -18.56 -50.39 -2.23
C LEU A 832 -17.85 -49.07 -1.89
N ALA A 833 -16.53 -49.08 -1.67
CA ALA A 833 -15.75 -47.86 -1.49
C ALA A 833 -15.78 -46.96 -2.73
N HIS A 834 -15.65 -47.55 -3.93
CA HIS A 834 -15.82 -46.80 -5.18
C HIS A 834 -17.25 -46.23 -5.30
N ALA A 835 -18.27 -47.02 -4.93
CA ALA A 835 -19.66 -46.57 -4.89
C ALA A 835 -19.85 -45.36 -3.95
N ALA A 836 -19.18 -45.37 -2.80
CA ALA A 836 -19.17 -44.29 -1.80
C ALA A 836 -18.40 -43.03 -2.24
N GLY A 837 -17.75 -43.04 -3.41
CA GLY A 837 -17.18 -41.85 -4.05
C GLY A 837 -15.71 -41.60 -3.76
N PHE A 838 -14.94 -42.60 -3.28
CA PHE A 838 -13.48 -42.48 -3.19
C PHE A 838 -12.86 -42.30 -4.58
N SER A 839 -11.86 -41.41 -4.66
CA SER A 839 -11.29 -40.96 -5.94
C SER A 839 -10.41 -42.01 -6.61
N TRP A 840 -9.80 -42.86 -5.79
CA TRP A 840 -9.04 -44.02 -6.23
C TRP A 840 -9.19 -45.13 -5.19
N VAL A 841 -9.39 -46.35 -5.65
CA VAL A 841 -9.57 -47.53 -4.80
C VAL A 841 -8.71 -48.66 -5.36
N THR A 842 -8.02 -49.41 -4.50
CA THR A 842 -7.32 -50.64 -4.88
C THR A 842 -7.49 -51.72 -3.83
N VAL A 843 -7.36 -52.97 -4.27
CA VAL A 843 -7.25 -54.14 -3.38
C VAL A 843 -5.79 -54.54 -3.27
N ASP A 844 -5.25 -54.49 -2.05
CA ASP A 844 -3.88 -54.89 -1.74
C ASP A 844 -3.91 -56.06 -0.74
N GLY A 845 -3.79 -57.28 -1.26
CA GLY A 845 -3.98 -58.50 -0.47
C GLY A 845 -5.39 -58.56 0.16
N SER A 846 -5.46 -58.57 1.48
CA SER A 846 -6.73 -58.53 2.24
C SER A 846 -7.26 -57.14 2.54
N ASP A 847 -6.49 -56.10 2.22
CA ASP A 847 -6.79 -54.72 2.56
C ASP A 847 -7.29 -53.94 1.36
N VAL A 848 -8.12 -52.94 1.62
CA VAL A 848 -8.57 -51.98 0.61
C VAL A 848 -7.93 -50.64 0.93
N LYS A 849 -7.21 -50.09 -0.06
CA LYS A 849 -6.62 -48.76 0.04
C LYS A 849 -7.44 -47.79 -0.79
N VAL A 850 -7.81 -46.67 -0.17
CA VAL A 850 -8.59 -45.63 -0.83
C VAL A 850 -7.89 -44.30 -0.71
N LEU A 851 -8.02 -43.48 -1.74
CA LEU A 851 -7.54 -42.10 -1.77
C LEU A 851 -8.68 -41.14 -2.10
N HIS A 852 -8.57 -39.93 -1.58
CA HIS A 852 -9.54 -38.85 -1.75
C HIS A 852 -8.87 -37.64 -2.40
N ARG A 853 -9.50 -37.08 -3.43
CA ARG A 853 -9.08 -35.80 -4.04
C ARG A 853 -9.21 -34.62 -3.07
N ALA A 854 -8.43 -33.56 -3.25
CA ALA A 854 -8.51 -32.39 -2.37
C ALA A 854 -9.90 -31.74 -2.44
N GLU A 855 -10.43 -31.35 -1.28
CA GLU A 855 -11.68 -30.62 -1.10
C GLU A 855 -11.48 -29.53 -0.02
N ASP A 856 -12.50 -28.71 0.19
CA ASP A 856 -12.50 -27.67 1.23
C ASP A 856 -12.13 -28.25 2.61
N LEU A 857 -11.13 -27.65 3.25
CA LEU A 857 -10.67 -28.05 4.59
C LEU A 857 -11.57 -27.50 5.69
N VAL A 858 -12.17 -26.33 5.46
CA VAL A 858 -13.12 -25.72 6.39
C VAL A 858 -14.52 -26.20 6.03
N VAL A 859 -15.21 -26.80 6.99
CA VAL A 859 -16.61 -27.21 6.81
C VAL A 859 -17.50 -26.04 7.21
N VAL A 860 -18.28 -25.53 6.25
CA VAL A 860 -19.36 -24.57 6.51
C VAL A 860 -20.66 -25.33 6.62
N SER A 861 -21.33 -25.21 7.76
CA SER A 861 -22.58 -25.90 8.08
C SER A 861 -23.67 -24.89 8.45
N GLY A 862 -24.91 -25.21 8.12
CA GLY A 862 -26.08 -24.35 8.30
C GLY A 862 -27.23 -24.81 7.41
N SER A 863 -28.37 -24.13 7.48
CA SER A 863 -29.47 -24.37 6.54
C SER A 863 -29.01 -24.06 5.11
N GLY A 864 -29.30 -24.95 4.16
CA GLY A 864 -29.07 -24.68 2.73
C GLY A 864 -30.10 -23.72 2.12
N GLU A 865 -31.06 -23.26 2.92
CA GLU A 865 -32.16 -22.38 2.49
C GLU A 865 -32.47 -21.32 3.55
N VAL A 866 -32.79 -20.10 3.10
CA VAL A 866 -33.23 -18.98 3.95
C VAL A 866 -34.33 -18.19 3.25
N GLU A 867 -35.35 -17.78 3.98
CA GLU A 867 -36.41 -16.91 3.44
C GLU A 867 -35.92 -15.46 3.32
N GLU A 868 -36.42 -14.71 2.34
CA GLU A 868 -36.19 -13.26 2.25
C GLU A 868 -36.65 -12.56 3.53
N GLY A 869 -35.75 -11.77 4.13
CA GLY A 869 -35.97 -11.09 5.41
C GLY A 869 -35.67 -11.94 6.65
N ALA A 870 -35.45 -13.24 6.49
CA ALA A 870 -35.13 -14.15 7.59
C ALA A 870 -33.62 -14.35 7.77
N ASP A 871 -33.25 -14.86 8.95
CA ASP A 871 -31.88 -15.15 9.35
C ASP A 871 -31.67 -16.65 9.53
N ILE A 872 -30.52 -17.15 9.09
CA ILE A 872 -30.00 -18.48 9.46
C ILE A 872 -28.64 -18.35 10.14
N THR A 873 -28.31 -19.33 10.98
CA THR A 873 -26.98 -19.42 11.60
C THR A 873 -26.10 -20.35 10.78
N LEU A 874 -24.89 -19.88 10.48
CA LEU A 874 -23.83 -20.63 9.84
C LEU A 874 -22.69 -20.88 10.84
N GLN A 875 -22.06 -22.04 10.73
CA GLN A 875 -20.95 -22.45 11.58
C GLN A 875 -19.80 -22.99 10.74
N ALA A 876 -18.59 -22.51 11.04
CA ALA A 876 -17.35 -23.04 10.48
C ALA A 876 -16.71 -24.04 11.45
N ALA A 877 -16.24 -25.17 10.92
CA ALA A 877 -15.47 -26.19 11.64
C ALA A 877 -14.13 -26.45 10.92
N PRO A 878 -12.98 -26.57 11.64
CA PRO A 878 -12.81 -26.43 13.09
C PRO A 878 -13.10 -24.99 13.58
N ALA A 879 -12.93 -24.68 14.86
CA ALA A 879 -12.96 -23.30 15.35
C ALA A 879 -11.58 -22.63 15.13
N PRO A 880 -11.48 -21.29 14.96
CA PRO A 880 -10.19 -20.66 14.62
C PRO A 880 -9.11 -20.90 15.67
N SER A 881 -9.50 -20.90 16.95
CA SER A 881 -8.62 -21.18 18.09
C SER A 881 -8.08 -22.61 18.12
N ALA A 882 -8.74 -23.56 17.46
CA ALA A 882 -8.26 -24.93 17.35
C ALA A 882 -7.16 -25.10 16.28
N VAL A 883 -7.05 -24.14 15.35
CA VAL A 883 -5.95 -24.08 14.37
C VAL A 883 -4.77 -23.33 14.98
N SER A 884 -4.97 -22.07 15.38
CA SER A 884 -3.97 -21.33 16.16
C SER A 884 -4.59 -20.13 16.89
N ALA A 885 -3.92 -19.61 17.93
CA ALA A 885 -4.32 -18.38 18.59
C ALA A 885 -4.26 -17.13 17.67
N ALA A 886 -3.44 -17.19 16.62
CA ALA A 886 -3.31 -16.12 15.64
C ALA A 886 -4.32 -16.24 14.48
N THR A 887 -4.97 -17.39 14.31
CA THR A 887 -5.92 -17.59 13.20
C THR A 887 -7.16 -16.72 13.40
N ARG A 888 -7.65 -16.15 12.30
CA ARG A 888 -8.87 -15.34 12.20
C ARG A 888 -9.76 -15.95 11.12
N LEU A 889 -11.06 -15.97 11.39
CA LEU A 889 -12.09 -16.39 10.46
C LEU A 889 -12.75 -15.15 9.84
N ILE A 890 -12.84 -15.16 8.52
CA ILE A 890 -13.52 -14.13 7.73
C ILE A 890 -14.69 -14.79 7.00
N TRP A 891 -15.84 -14.14 7.02
CA TRP A 891 -17.02 -14.55 6.27
C TRP A 891 -17.26 -13.62 5.10
N SER A 892 -17.57 -14.20 3.94
CA SER A 892 -18.00 -13.46 2.76
C SER A 892 -19.20 -14.15 2.11
N THR A 893 -20.00 -13.36 1.41
CA THR A 893 -21.12 -13.86 0.61
C THR A 893 -21.25 -13.07 -0.68
N GLY A 894 -21.74 -13.72 -1.72
CA GLY A 894 -22.10 -13.07 -2.97
C GLY A 894 -23.14 -13.87 -3.76
N PRO A 895 -23.78 -13.23 -4.75
CA PRO A 895 -24.66 -13.94 -5.68
C PRO A 895 -23.89 -14.95 -6.53
N LEU A 896 -24.54 -16.06 -6.90
CA LEU A 896 -24.09 -16.90 -8.01
C LEU A 896 -24.48 -16.31 -9.37
N ASP A 897 -25.61 -15.60 -9.42
CA ASP A 897 -26.11 -14.90 -10.61
C ASP A 897 -26.10 -13.39 -10.31
N PRO A 898 -25.36 -12.54 -11.04
CA PRO A 898 -25.28 -11.11 -10.72
C PRO A 898 -26.64 -10.38 -10.73
N THR A 899 -27.66 -10.97 -11.36
CA THR A 899 -29.01 -10.40 -11.47
C THR A 899 -29.99 -10.89 -10.40
N ALA A 900 -29.65 -11.97 -9.66
CA ALA A 900 -30.52 -12.62 -8.68
C ALA A 900 -29.74 -13.18 -7.46
N GLY A 901 -30.40 -13.23 -6.30
CA GLY A 901 -29.76 -13.65 -5.05
C GLY A 901 -29.01 -12.50 -4.38
N ARG A 902 -29.36 -12.22 -3.13
CA ARG A 902 -28.59 -11.32 -2.27
C ARG A 902 -28.71 -11.79 -0.84
N ALA A 903 -27.59 -11.83 -0.14
CA ALA A 903 -27.55 -12.09 1.28
C ALA A 903 -26.53 -11.17 1.94
N GLU A 904 -26.66 -11.03 3.24
CA GLU A 904 -25.69 -10.33 4.07
C GLU A 904 -25.18 -11.29 5.13
N VAL A 905 -23.90 -11.18 5.44
CA VAL A 905 -23.24 -12.00 6.45
C VAL A 905 -22.68 -11.10 7.54
N ALA A 906 -23.01 -11.40 8.80
CA ALA A 906 -22.55 -10.64 9.95
C ALA A 906 -21.99 -11.59 11.00
N GLY A 907 -20.74 -11.35 11.42
CA GLY A 907 -20.08 -12.15 12.44
C GLY A 907 -20.84 -12.09 13.77
N ALA A 908 -21.27 -13.24 14.27
CA ALA A 908 -22.04 -13.34 15.52
C ALA A 908 -21.17 -13.87 16.68
N ALA A 909 -20.19 -14.72 16.39
CA ALA A 909 -19.20 -15.24 17.34
C ALA A 909 -17.91 -15.65 16.59
N PRO A 910 -16.84 -16.12 17.27
CA PRO A 910 -15.55 -16.43 16.64
C PRO A 910 -15.62 -17.47 15.51
N ASN A 911 -16.57 -18.40 15.56
CA ASN A 911 -16.74 -19.49 14.58
C ASN A 911 -18.15 -19.55 13.97
N THR A 912 -19.03 -18.59 14.27
CA THR A 912 -20.41 -18.55 13.76
C THR A 912 -20.71 -17.21 13.11
N SER A 913 -21.59 -17.26 12.13
CA SER A 913 -22.07 -16.07 11.43
C SER A 913 -23.57 -16.16 11.20
N ARG A 914 -24.20 -15.00 11.18
CA ARG A 914 -25.60 -14.87 10.79
C ARG A 914 -25.67 -14.50 9.33
N LEU A 915 -26.43 -15.27 8.56
CA LEU A 915 -26.74 -14.97 7.16
C LEU A 915 -28.20 -14.48 7.07
N THR A 916 -28.40 -13.28 6.54
CA THR A 916 -29.71 -12.70 6.29
C THR A 916 -30.04 -12.78 4.80
N GLY A 917 -31.15 -13.43 4.44
CA GLY A 917 -31.65 -13.44 3.07
C GLY A 917 -32.19 -12.05 2.68
N ARG A 918 -31.65 -11.42 1.64
CA ARG A 918 -32.09 -10.08 1.18
C ARG A 918 -32.90 -10.12 -0.10
N ARG A 919 -32.56 -11.02 -1.02
CA ARG A 919 -33.26 -11.20 -2.30
C ARG A 919 -33.16 -12.64 -2.75
N ALA A 920 -34.26 -13.18 -3.26
CA ALA A 920 -34.39 -14.53 -3.77
C ALA A 920 -33.34 -14.84 -4.85
N GLY A 921 -32.82 -16.06 -4.80
CA GLY A 921 -31.79 -16.57 -5.68
C GLY A 921 -30.69 -17.32 -4.92
N ARG A 922 -29.70 -17.85 -5.64
CA ARG A 922 -28.61 -18.61 -5.04
C ARG A 922 -27.47 -17.69 -4.65
N VAL A 923 -27.01 -17.82 -3.42
CA VAL A 923 -25.83 -17.12 -2.91
C VAL A 923 -24.79 -18.13 -2.47
N TRP A 924 -23.52 -17.81 -2.70
CA TRP A 924 -22.43 -18.54 -2.09
C TRP A 924 -22.10 -17.84 -0.77
N VAL A 925 -21.70 -18.64 0.21
CA VAL A 925 -21.14 -18.18 1.47
C VAL A 925 -19.81 -18.87 1.67
N GLN A 926 -18.80 -18.11 2.04
CA GLN A 926 -17.44 -18.60 2.23
C GLN A 926 -16.95 -18.25 3.64
N ALA A 927 -16.33 -19.23 4.29
CA ALA A 927 -15.52 -19.07 5.48
C ALA A 927 -14.04 -19.19 5.09
N ALA A 928 -13.20 -18.23 5.46
CA ALA A 928 -11.78 -18.22 5.16
C ALA A 928 -10.93 -18.04 6.42
N TYR A 929 -9.95 -18.91 6.61
CA TYR A 929 -9.01 -18.92 7.74
C TYR A 929 -7.70 -18.26 7.34
N ARG A 930 -7.22 -17.34 8.17
CA ARG A 930 -6.01 -16.55 7.90
C ARG A 930 -5.28 -16.21 9.18
N GLU A 931 -3.96 -16.12 9.15
CA GLU A 931 -3.21 -15.63 10.30
C GLU A 931 -3.46 -14.13 10.56
N ALA A 932 -3.35 -13.72 11.82
CA ALA A 932 -3.58 -12.35 12.25
C ALA A 932 -2.62 -11.36 11.54
N GLY A 933 -3.22 -10.49 10.74
CA GLY A 933 -2.57 -9.48 9.91
C GLY A 933 -1.73 -10.03 8.75
N ALA A 934 -1.93 -11.30 8.40
CA ALA A 934 -1.52 -11.82 7.10
C ALA A 934 -2.13 -10.96 5.96
N ASN A 935 -1.40 -10.81 4.86
CA ASN A 935 -1.78 -9.89 3.78
C ASN A 935 -3.12 -10.29 3.15
N GLY A 936 -4.08 -9.38 3.25
CA GLY A 936 -5.41 -9.43 2.64
C GLY A 936 -5.44 -9.57 1.12
N PRO A 937 -6.48 -10.18 0.51
CA PRO A 937 -6.81 -9.76 -0.85
C PRO A 937 -7.08 -8.27 -0.81
N TYR A 938 -6.58 -7.54 -1.80
CA TYR A 938 -6.57 -6.07 -1.81
C TYR A 938 -5.81 -5.46 -0.62
N ALA A 939 -4.69 -6.06 -0.21
CA ALA A 939 -3.75 -5.45 0.72
C ALA A 939 -2.32 -5.49 0.18
N LEU A 940 -1.54 -4.45 0.50
CA LEU A 940 -0.10 -4.39 0.26
C LEU A 940 0.64 -4.11 1.57
N ARG A 941 1.81 -4.72 1.74
CA ARG A 941 2.61 -4.66 2.95
C ARG A 941 3.92 -3.93 2.69
N VAL A 942 4.20 -2.90 3.48
CA VAL A 942 5.47 -2.18 3.44
C VAL A 942 6.34 -2.68 4.59
N ARG A 943 7.53 -3.20 4.27
CA ARG A 943 8.48 -3.72 5.26
C ARG A 943 9.92 -3.36 4.92
N LEU A 944 10.81 -3.54 5.89
CA LEU A 944 12.24 -3.48 5.66
C LEU A 944 12.71 -4.70 4.85
N ALA A 945 13.66 -4.49 3.95
CA ALA A 945 14.35 -5.55 3.22
C ALA A 945 15.17 -6.42 4.19
N GLY A 946 15.32 -7.71 3.90
CA GLY A 946 16.08 -8.63 4.75
C GLY A 946 17.59 -8.32 4.81
N THR A 947 18.08 -7.48 3.90
CA THR A 947 19.45 -6.95 3.88
C THR A 947 19.66 -5.81 4.89
N VAL A 948 18.58 -5.22 5.42
CA VAL A 948 18.67 -4.18 6.44
C VAL A 948 19.05 -4.83 7.79
N PRO A 949 20.09 -4.34 8.48
CA PRO A 949 20.50 -4.91 9.77
C PRO A 949 19.36 -4.93 10.79
N ALA A 950 19.25 -6.03 11.54
CA ALA A 950 18.28 -6.14 12.62
C ALA A 950 18.49 -5.01 13.64
N GLY A 951 17.44 -4.23 13.91
CA GLY A 951 17.48 -3.08 14.81
C GLY A 951 17.76 -1.73 14.15
N ALA A 952 17.93 -1.67 12.83
CA ALA A 952 17.97 -0.42 12.08
C ALA A 952 16.74 0.46 12.39
N LYS A 953 16.96 1.77 12.50
CA LYS A 953 15.93 2.74 12.88
C LYS A 953 15.53 3.62 11.71
N ILE A 954 14.27 4.00 11.68
CA ILE A 954 13.69 4.92 10.72
C ILE A 954 13.52 6.25 11.47
N THR A 955 14.13 7.32 10.97
CA THR A 955 13.93 8.66 11.55
C THR A 955 12.49 9.13 11.32
N ARG A 956 12.03 10.08 12.13
CA ARG A 956 10.71 10.67 11.97
C ARG A 956 10.45 11.18 10.55
N ASP A 957 11.39 11.93 10.00
CA ASP A 957 11.35 12.53 8.67
C ASP A 957 11.27 11.46 7.56
N GLN A 958 12.04 10.38 7.69
CA GLN A 958 11.93 9.22 6.79
C GLN A 958 10.55 8.55 6.88
N TYR A 959 10.03 8.34 8.09
CA TYR A 959 8.71 7.75 8.29
C TYR A 959 7.58 8.60 7.71
N GLU A 960 7.65 9.93 7.88
CA GLU A 960 6.70 10.87 7.28
C GLU A 960 6.72 10.81 5.75
N LEU A 961 7.91 10.73 5.12
CA LEU A 961 8.02 10.53 3.67
C LEU A 961 7.38 9.22 3.20
N ILE A 962 7.64 8.10 3.90
CA ILE A 962 7.02 6.80 3.61
C ILE A 962 5.48 6.92 3.62
N MET A 963 4.94 7.53 4.67
CA MET A 963 3.49 7.67 4.82
C MET A 963 2.86 8.59 3.76
N ASN A 964 3.57 9.64 3.32
CA ASN A 964 3.10 10.49 2.23
C ASN A 964 3.08 9.77 0.89
N VAL A 965 4.10 8.98 0.58
CA VAL A 965 4.17 8.17 -0.65
C VAL A 965 3.03 7.16 -0.66
N VAL A 966 2.84 6.41 0.42
CA VAL A 966 1.75 5.44 0.58
C VAL A 966 0.39 6.13 0.44
N HIS A 967 0.17 7.26 1.12
CA HIS A 967 -1.10 7.97 1.04
C HIS A 967 -1.39 8.48 -0.37
N ALA A 968 -0.40 9.04 -1.08
CA ALA A 968 -0.60 9.63 -2.39
C ALA A 968 -0.73 8.59 -3.51
N LEU A 969 -0.05 7.44 -3.38
CA LEU A 969 0.11 6.46 -4.46
C LEU A 969 -0.52 5.08 -4.18
N HIS A 970 -1.21 4.88 -3.05
CA HIS A 970 -1.93 3.62 -2.84
C HIS A 970 -3.12 3.47 -3.82
N PRO A 971 -3.38 2.27 -4.34
CA PRO A 971 -4.57 2.01 -5.15
C PRO A 971 -5.87 2.20 -4.34
N LEU A 972 -6.91 2.70 -4.99
CA LEU A 972 -8.24 2.80 -4.38
C LEU A 972 -8.75 1.41 -3.97
N GLY A 973 -9.26 1.31 -2.73
CA GLY A 973 -9.80 0.06 -2.19
C GLY A 973 -8.73 -0.95 -1.75
N VAL A 974 -7.44 -0.58 -1.77
CA VAL A 974 -6.34 -1.44 -1.28
C VAL A 974 -5.83 -0.95 0.08
N GLU A 975 -5.80 -1.85 1.06
CA GLU A 975 -5.26 -1.58 2.39
C GLU A 975 -3.72 -1.59 2.36
N VAL A 976 -3.08 -0.63 3.04
CA VAL A 976 -1.61 -0.59 3.17
C VAL A 976 -1.18 -0.91 4.60
N LEU A 977 -0.53 -2.05 4.78
CA LEU A 977 -0.03 -2.54 6.06
C LEU A 977 1.38 -2.00 6.33
N THR A 978 1.50 -1.03 7.24
CA THR A 978 2.78 -0.44 7.67
C THR A 978 3.28 -0.96 9.02
N ARG A 979 2.62 -1.98 9.58
CA ARG A 979 2.92 -2.51 10.92
C ARG A 979 4.37 -2.98 11.09
N ASP A 980 5.03 -3.40 10.02
CA ASP A 980 6.38 -3.95 10.06
C ASP A 980 7.47 -2.89 10.21
N ILE A 981 7.22 -1.68 9.72
CA ILE A 981 8.18 -0.58 9.81
C ILE A 981 8.02 0.22 11.09
N ARG A 982 6.84 0.19 11.73
CA ARG A 982 6.56 0.94 12.97
C ARG A 982 7.50 0.62 14.13
N PRO A 983 7.88 -0.65 14.41
CA PRO A 983 8.84 -0.97 15.47
C PRO A 983 10.24 -0.38 15.23
N ALA A 984 10.58 -0.03 13.99
CA ALA A 984 11.84 0.62 13.64
C ALA A 984 11.80 2.14 13.87
N VAL A 985 10.63 2.75 14.15
CA VAL A 985 10.50 4.18 14.47
C VAL A 985 10.62 4.36 15.98
N VAL A 986 11.74 4.91 16.45
CA VAL A 986 12.07 5.01 17.89
C VAL A 986 11.07 5.88 18.63
N GLU A 987 10.58 6.93 17.98
CA GLU A 987 9.62 7.89 18.53
C GLU A 987 8.20 7.30 18.68
N LEU A 988 7.90 6.19 18.00
CA LEU A 988 6.63 5.45 18.12
C LEU A 988 6.77 4.18 18.98
N ALA A 989 8.01 3.76 19.28
CA ALA A 989 8.28 2.57 20.07
C ALA A 989 7.69 2.72 21.48
N GLY A 990 6.79 1.81 21.86
CA GLY A 990 6.10 1.84 23.16
C GLY A 990 4.81 2.66 23.21
N ARG A 991 4.43 3.37 22.13
CA ARG A 991 3.13 4.07 22.01
C ARG A 991 2.39 3.70 20.71
N PRO A 992 2.08 2.41 20.46
CA PRO A 992 1.53 1.93 19.20
C PRO A 992 0.09 2.41 18.90
N SER A 993 -0.63 2.92 19.92
CA SER A 993 -2.03 3.36 19.85
C SER A 993 -2.22 4.86 19.59
N LEU A 994 -1.16 5.61 19.27
CA LEU A 994 -1.33 6.95 18.71
C LEU A 994 -1.99 6.80 17.33
N ASP A 995 -3.31 6.94 17.34
CA ASP A 995 -4.23 7.02 16.21
C ASP A 995 -3.66 7.93 15.09
N PRO A 996 -4.06 7.78 13.81
CA PRO A 996 -3.40 8.39 12.66
C PRO A 996 -3.55 9.92 12.56
N VAL A 997 -3.99 10.58 13.64
CA VAL A 997 -3.81 12.01 13.92
C VAL A 997 -2.33 12.42 13.77
N TYR A 998 -1.41 11.47 13.96
CA TYR A 998 0.03 11.62 13.72
C TYR A 998 0.49 11.37 12.27
N THR A 999 -0.32 10.75 11.41
CA THR A 999 0.18 9.99 10.24
C THR A 999 -0.29 10.48 8.88
N TYR A 1000 -1.21 11.45 8.81
CA TYR A 1000 -1.68 12.02 7.53
C TYR A 1000 -1.62 13.55 7.50
N PRO A 1001 -0.46 14.14 7.14
CA PRO A 1001 -0.27 15.59 7.08
C PRO A 1001 -1.26 16.32 6.16
N LYS A 1002 -1.78 15.64 5.12
CA LYS A 1002 -2.77 16.21 4.18
C LYS A 1002 -4.06 16.66 4.89
N PHE A 1003 -4.42 16.05 6.02
CA PHE A 1003 -5.64 16.41 6.77
C PHE A 1003 -5.42 17.43 7.89
N ARG A 1004 -4.17 17.78 8.26
CA ARG A 1004 -3.92 18.85 9.26
C ARG A 1004 -4.38 20.24 8.78
N LEU A 1005 -4.50 20.43 7.46
CA LEU A 1005 -4.77 21.75 6.87
C LEU A 1005 -6.19 21.92 6.34
N HIS A 1006 -7.00 20.85 6.29
CA HIS A 1006 -8.41 20.96 5.89
C HIS A 1006 -9.35 21.36 7.03
N ARG A 1007 -8.89 21.34 8.28
CA ARG A 1007 -9.58 22.01 9.39
C ARG A 1007 -8.88 23.33 9.67
N SER A 1008 -9.51 24.42 9.22
CA SER A 1008 -9.22 25.83 9.51
C SER A 1008 -7.94 26.46 8.95
N THR A 1009 -7.70 26.38 7.63
CA THR A 1009 -7.07 27.51 6.93
C THR A 1009 -8.10 28.11 5.98
N ALA A 1010 -8.52 29.34 6.26
CA ALA A 1010 -9.08 30.21 5.24
C ALA A 1010 -8.14 30.12 4.01
N ARG A 1011 -8.70 30.03 2.80
CA ARG A 1011 -7.92 30.16 1.57
C ARG A 1011 -6.92 31.29 1.78
N LEU A 1012 -5.62 30.98 1.78
CA LEU A 1012 -4.57 31.99 1.93
C LEU A 1012 -4.83 33.01 0.82
N ASP A 1013 -5.29 34.17 1.22
CA ASP A 1013 -5.58 35.27 0.31
C ASP A 1013 -4.23 35.70 -0.28
N PRO A 1014 -4.07 35.73 -1.62
CA PRO A 1014 -2.88 36.28 -2.26
C PRO A 1014 -2.49 37.67 -1.74
N GLU A 1015 -3.44 38.45 -1.19
CA GLU A 1015 -3.14 39.73 -0.52
C GLU A 1015 -2.36 39.59 0.79
N GLN A 1016 -2.55 38.53 1.58
CA GLN A 1016 -1.78 38.32 2.82
C GLN A 1016 -0.32 37.94 2.54
N LEU A 1017 -0.08 37.16 1.49
CA LEU A 1017 1.27 36.86 1.00
C LEU A 1017 1.96 38.13 0.42
N ARG A 1018 1.19 39.04 -0.19
CA ARG A 1018 1.70 40.37 -0.60
C ARG A 1018 2.08 41.25 0.58
N LYS A 1019 1.30 41.29 1.66
CA LYS A 1019 1.61 42.13 2.84
C LYS A 1019 2.87 41.71 3.58
N GLY A 1020 3.28 40.44 3.50
CA GLY A 1020 4.55 39.96 4.04
C GLY A 1020 5.78 40.34 3.19
N LEU A 1021 5.60 40.80 1.96
CA LEU A 1021 6.68 41.30 1.08
C LEU A 1021 6.97 42.80 1.30
N ASP A 1022 6.08 43.53 1.99
CA ASP A 1022 6.22 44.95 2.31
C ASP A 1022 6.83 45.20 3.71
N THR A 1023 7.24 44.15 4.44
CA THR A 1023 7.93 44.20 5.75
C THR A 1023 9.18 43.34 5.74
#